data_AF-A0A2E3VZB8-F1
#
_entry.id   AF-A0A2E3VZB8-F1
#
_cell.length_a   1.000
_cell.length_b   1.000
_cell.length_c   1.000
_cell.angle_alpha   90.00
_cell.angle_beta   90.00
_cell.angle_gamma   90.00
#
_symmetry.space_group_name_H-M   'P 1'
#
loop_
_entity.id
_entity.type
_entity.pdbx_description
1 polymer ?
#
loop_
_entity_poly.entity_id
_entity_poly.type
_entity_poly.pdbx_seq_one_letter_code
_entity_poly.pdbx_strand_id
1 'polypeptide(L)'
;MSLIKVFILFILASCSSVEKSRYPSQYIETQESIFKAQVPLSTFKEAFAEISHRSDFIQKVYHLNMDPVTRILSVGLTINSPLKNLLRFQEQTGTRTAESHNLDIEVAFPSVNALTAQGYLRLQFKKFTIDGKSYLNHFQIVSDVTKTILANTSLVEFLYHKVAGDDNKLSYKSMLTDVIENNGIIIFPATRTLAFRLNAKRFEQLKYLSHLKELRLWILSPFLLKGTNEVFFRLEAGLGRPASVWLSEMQARVEDDKEKLLNQRSTLYKQYSNLEDLDQMLKNYLETLISREGLDENKLSNIHRNNLLHFRSTFTSEAREILSLSNESFKANPENEYLQYLEAKKNEIRNFVVDLNRKTAIEYNTLMAGNQNDETRPFLVKKVSQDMLTAGMNFLKDGTSWVKESNLVVAPQLPGVIFKGVIGVPLKDLLSEKEEGLILHDGLKNLTPIEEGIPFELVVETQTEDNGWLSLDAKSITLFEGAKALHFARNDNNDKFFLDLLKLTVVQSLAGLSFELEKDEDTEEKKERELKKLKSYVESLRASYDSSIQESFIDSIKQTISTDIIKNPFTAAGQDYVNAKKEILFGRIFKYDPKDKLFKIQLDPKLVAENISGAKNDIQVWNVSPVFLESQNNTYLELSAGKGRRSTNYIRQVHNRQNSQINAGFSGLQDDHQRSSADLITTFNFDYLESAANRILKEIAENSNGEYKQELKKDEEQTHYIINSLAIDILSSESINLELNATKLSKSQKGFWMWKEWKVEKESYGVSAQISLESREFEQVKGNLREHKDELYFSDKVIALKIHNARVKFGKKSLINSALNAMANVNLEGAIGSRVRSFVLKLLNDHFVKSYTESKEEILGQKHEKFIRVFTTSEDIILMLNPRMSGSAFELELAGDRDFIEQALSFNSETQEMTAYLTGSPAMAKTDKRDLLDIIKETEQIFSPMLAKTKWPLYHALKKPGFVEKVIYDNDSSKLSVYNKLLEEIKTYDQVLNTINIPIKAPNSMRRISACGSELMYFAGASFTLFHALDQLVKKIDDNGLENHVHMYDTMVEARHKLFNNIITPLLRTYKERFHPQNRQLKKSKESHWNVNFYPDAIFSETIYNFLDKAINP
;
A
#
# COMPACT_ATOMS: atom_id res chain seq x y z
N MET A 1 8.25 -18.32 -36.06
CA MET A 1 8.66 -19.13 -37.22
C MET A 1 9.82 -18.44 -37.95
N SER A 2 9.90 -17.11 -37.84
CA SER A 2 10.90 -16.20 -38.41
C SER A 2 12.34 -16.46 -37.96
N LEU A 3 12.69 -16.53 -36.67
CA LEU A 3 14.09 -16.75 -36.22
C LEU A 3 14.65 -18.08 -36.76
N ILE A 4 13.89 -19.17 -36.66
CA ILE A 4 14.33 -20.47 -37.19
C ILE A 4 14.33 -20.50 -38.69
N LYS A 5 13.35 -19.89 -39.36
CA LYS A 5 13.36 -19.74 -40.82
C LYS A 5 14.62 -19.03 -41.27
N VAL A 6 14.96 -17.94 -40.58
CA VAL A 6 16.18 -17.17 -40.73
C VAL A 6 17.41 -18.04 -40.46
N PHE A 7 17.47 -18.81 -39.36
CA PHE A 7 18.58 -19.72 -39.09
C PHE A 7 18.71 -20.83 -40.14
N ILE A 8 17.61 -21.43 -40.58
CA ILE A 8 17.59 -22.45 -41.63
C ILE A 8 18.03 -21.83 -42.97
N LEU A 9 17.53 -20.64 -43.32
CA LEU A 9 17.96 -19.89 -44.51
C LEU A 9 19.45 -19.54 -44.42
N PHE A 10 19.92 -19.15 -43.25
CA PHE A 10 21.32 -18.86 -42.97
C PHE A 10 22.18 -20.10 -43.17
N ILE A 11 21.76 -21.25 -42.63
CA ILE A 11 22.42 -22.54 -42.80
C ILE A 11 22.47 -22.91 -44.28
N LEU A 12 21.36 -22.77 -44.99
CA LEU A 12 21.25 -23.11 -46.41
C LEU A 12 22.03 -22.14 -47.30
N ALA A 13 22.09 -20.85 -46.97
CA ALA A 13 22.90 -19.84 -47.66
C ALA A 13 24.41 -20.05 -47.43
N SER A 14 24.77 -20.61 -46.28
CA SER A 14 26.16 -20.89 -45.88
C SER A 14 26.66 -22.24 -46.41
N CYS A 15 25.78 -23.08 -46.96
CA CYS A 15 26.16 -24.34 -47.59
C CYS A 15 26.50 -24.10 -49.07
N SER A 16 27.72 -24.42 -49.48
CA SER A 16 28.01 -24.68 -50.90
C SER A 16 27.21 -25.90 -51.33
N SER A 17 26.45 -25.79 -52.42
CA SER A 17 25.53 -26.82 -52.94
C SER A 17 26.15 -28.22 -52.92
N VAL A 18 25.69 -29.09 -52.02
CA VAL A 18 26.05 -30.52 -52.01
C VAL A 18 25.00 -31.29 -52.81
N GLU A 19 25.50 -32.14 -53.72
CA GLU A 19 24.73 -32.91 -54.69
C GLU A 19 23.67 -33.86 -54.09
N LYS A 20 22.66 -34.10 -54.93
CA LYS A 20 21.44 -34.91 -54.76
C LYS A 20 21.62 -36.19 -53.93
N SER A 21 20.89 -36.28 -52.81
CA SER A 21 20.65 -37.56 -52.13
C SER A 21 19.49 -38.32 -52.78
N ARG A 22 19.55 -39.66 -52.70
CA ARG A 22 18.61 -40.60 -53.32
C ARG A 22 17.26 -40.59 -52.60
N TYR A 23 16.19 -40.78 -53.37
CA TYR A 23 14.82 -40.91 -52.87
C TYR A 23 14.52 -42.36 -52.41
N PRO A 24 14.05 -42.58 -51.16
CA PRO A 24 13.36 -43.81 -50.81
C PRO A 24 11.83 -43.63 -50.96
N SER A 25 11.15 -44.69 -51.39
CA SER A 25 9.69 -44.78 -51.47
C SER A 25 9.12 -45.61 -50.32
N GLN A 26 7.97 -45.13 -49.82
CA GLN A 26 7.02 -45.76 -48.87
C GLN A 26 7.29 -45.61 -47.35
N TYR A 27 6.19 -45.32 -46.64
CA TYR A 27 6.06 -44.92 -45.23
C TYR A 27 6.67 -45.95 -44.28
N ILE A 28 7.71 -45.63 -43.50
CA ILE A 28 8.35 -46.51 -42.49
C ILE A 28 9.29 -45.66 -41.59
N GLU A 29 9.58 -46.13 -40.37
CA GLU A 29 10.73 -45.64 -39.59
C GLU A 29 12.02 -45.78 -40.38
N THR A 30 12.66 -44.68 -40.78
CA THR A 30 13.83 -44.74 -41.66
C THR A 30 15.14 -44.71 -40.86
N GLN A 31 16.14 -45.45 -41.33
CA GLN A 31 17.48 -45.46 -40.73
C GLN A 31 18.41 -44.38 -41.32
N GLU A 32 18.01 -43.73 -42.41
CA GLU A 32 18.83 -42.75 -43.12
C GLU A 32 18.11 -41.41 -43.33
N SER A 33 18.81 -40.31 -43.08
CA SER A 33 18.33 -38.96 -43.36
C SER A 33 18.37 -38.66 -44.85
N ILE A 34 17.38 -37.92 -45.35
CA ILE A 34 17.32 -37.48 -46.75
C ILE A 34 18.10 -36.19 -46.95
N PHE A 35 18.19 -35.37 -45.91
CA PHE A 35 18.90 -34.10 -45.96
C PHE A 35 19.74 -33.92 -44.71
N LYS A 36 21.01 -33.53 -44.91
CA LYS A 36 21.94 -33.20 -43.84
C LYS A 36 22.79 -31.98 -44.23
N ALA A 37 22.74 -30.95 -43.41
CA ALA A 37 23.59 -29.77 -43.52
C ALA A 37 24.33 -29.53 -42.19
N GLN A 38 25.60 -29.12 -42.30
CA GLN A 38 26.46 -28.81 -41.16
C GLN A 38 27.20 -27.51 -41.45
N VAL A 39 27.09 -26.52 -40.56
CA VAL A 39 27.70 -25.20 -40.75
C VAL A 39 28.58 -24.88 -39.55
N PRO A 40 29.85 -24.48 -39.74
CA PRO A 40 30.75 -24.17 -38.64
C PRO A 40 30.34 -22.85 -37.95
N LEU A 41 30.62 -22.73 -36.65
CA LEU A 41 30.31 -21.53 -35.87
C LEU A 41 30.98 -20.25 -36.42
N SER A 42 32.17 -20.35 -37.04
CA SER A 42 32.85 -19.22 -37.66
C SER A 42 32.01 -18.55 -38.74
N THR A 43 31.36 -19.33 -39.60
CA THR A 43 30.46 -18.81 -40.65
C THR A 43 29.25 -18.09 -40.06
N PHE A 44 28.72 -18.56 -38.92
CA PHE A 44 27.68 -17.84 -38.19
C PHE A 44 28.18 -16.49 -37.68
N LYS A 45 29.37 -16.43 -37.08
CA LYS A 45 29.95 -15.18 -36.57
C LYS A 45 30.15 -14.15 -37.67
N GLU A 46 30.69 -14.56 -38.81
CA GLU A 46 30.95 -13.68 -39.96
C GLU A 46 29.67 -13.05 -40.50
N ALA A 47 28.63 -13.85 -40.74
CA ALA A 47 27.41 -13.27 -41.30
C ALA A 47 26.59 -12.46 -40.26
N PHE A 48 26.61 -12.80 -38.96
CA PHE A 48 26.05 -11.90 -37.92
C PHE A 48 26.79 -10.57 -37.84
N ALA A 49 28.12 -10.55 -38.03
CA ALA A 49 28.89 -9.32 -38.10
C ALA A 49 28.48 -8.47 -39.33
N GLU A 50 28.34 -9.10 -40.51
CA GLU A 50 27.88 -8.42 -41.72
C GLU A 50 26.48 -7.79 -41.54
N ILE A 51 25.57 -8.47 -40.85
CA ILE A 51 24.23 -7.94 -40.53
C ILE A 51 24.30 -6.72 -39.63
N SER A 52 25.16 -6.74 -38.59
CA SER A 52 25.33 -5.57 -37.71
C SER A 52 25.90 -4.35 -38.46
N HIS A 53 26.70 -4.55 -39.50
CA HIS A 53 27.18 -3.46 -40.35
C HIS A 53 26.11 -2.87 -41.28
N ARG A 54 25.05 -3.61 -41.58
CA ARG A 54 23.98 -3.24 -42.52
C ARG A 54 22.64 -2.93 -41.85
N SER A 55 22.59 -2.86 -40.52
CA SER A 55 21.35 -2.66 -39.77
C SER A 55 21.42 -1.38 -38.95
N ASP A 56 20.50 -0.47 -39.17
CA ASP A 56 20.33 0.70 -38.29
C ASP A 56 19.75 0.32 -36.92
N PHE A 57 19.22 -0.91 -36.80
CA PHE A 57 18.63 -1.48 -35.60
C PHE A 57 19.62 -2.29 -34.75
N ILE A 58 20.49 -3.12 -35.34
CA ILE A 58 21.55 -3.84 -34.59
C ILE A 58 22.87 -3.08 -34.74
N GLN A 59 23.31 -2.44 -33.66
CA GLN A 59 24.59 -1.72 -33.63
C GLN A 59 25.79 -2.67 -33.56
N LYS A 60 25.73 -3.73 -32.76
CA LYS A 60 26.85 -4.63 -32.51
C LYS A 60 26.39 -6.03 -32.11
N VAL A 61 27.10 -7.06 -32.55
CA VAL A 61 27.04 -8.42 -31.97
C VAL A 61 28.31 -8.60 -31.13
N TYR A 62 28.21 -8.60 -29.81
CA TYR A 62 29.39 -8.67 -28.93
C TYR A 62 29.73 -10.11 -28.49
N HIS A 63 28.78 -11.04 -28.55
CA HIS A 63 29.08 -12.47 -28.42
C HIS A 63 28.13 -13.34 -29.24
N LEU A 64 28.65 -14.47 -29.74
CA LEU A 64 27.88 -15.52 -30.41
C LEU A 64 28.55 -16.87 -30.13
N ASN A 65 27.85 -17.75 -29.44
CA ASN A 65 28.37 -19.07 -29.09
C ASN A 65 27.31 -20.17 -29.25
N MET A 66 27.77 -21.40 -29.45
CA MET A 66 26.93 -22.58 -29.57
C MET A 66 27.55 -23.71 -28.76
N ASP A 67 26.73 -24.40 -27.97
CA ASP A 67 27.19 -25.49 -27.12
C ASP A 67 26.48 -26.81 -27.47
N PRO A 68 27.20 -27.85 -27.93
CA PRO A 68 26.59 -29.14 -28.26
C PRO A 68 26.17 -29.95 -27.01
N VAL A 69 26.72 -29.67 -25.83
CA VAL A 69 26.38 -30.39 -24.58
C VAL A 69 24.98 -30.02 -24.09
N THR A 70 24.75 -28.73 -23.91
CA THR A 70 23.47 -28.15 -23.46
C THR A 70 22.51 -27.88 -24.61
N ARG A 71 23.04 -27.88 -25.84
CA ARG A 71 22.31 -27.59 -27.08
C ARG A 71 21.74 -26.18 -27.06
N ILE A 72 22.51 -25.26 -26.50
CA ILE A 72 22.22 -23.83 -26.38
C ILE A 72 22.93 -23.04 -27.47
N LEU A 73 22.21 -22.06 -28.02
CA LEU A 73 22.78 -20.94 -28.78
C LEU A 73 22.69 -19.68 -27.92
N SER A 74 23.82 -19.02 -27.72
CA SER A 74 23.94 -17.75 -26.97
C SER A 74 24.28 -16.61 -27.93
N VAL A 75 23.51 -15.52 -27.88
CA VAL A 75 23.68 -14.34 -28.72
C VAL A 75 23.62 -13.08 -27.87
N GLY A 76 24.63 -12.22 -27.98
CA GLY A 76 24.68 -10.91 -27.35
C GLY A 76 24.69 -9.80 -28.37
N LEU A 77 23.70 -8.90 -28.30
CA LEU A 77 23.46 -7.85 -29.27
C LEU A 77 23.35 -6.49 -28.58
N THR A 78 23.86 -5.43 -29.20
CA THR A 78 23.51 -4.05 -28.88
C THR A 78 22.57 -3.56 -29.97
N ILE A 79 21.39 -3.08 -29.60
CA ILE A 79 20.35 -2.62 -30.53
C ILE A 79 20.04 -1.13 -30.31
N ASN A 80 19.69 -0.43 -31.38
CA ASN A 80 19.29 0.97 -31.39
C ASN A 80 17.80 1.09 -31.67
N SER A 81 16.99 1.20 -30.63
CA SER A 81 15.54 1.33 -30.74
C SER A 81 14.97 1.84 -29.44
N PRO A 82 13.94 2.70 -29.49
CA PRO A 82 13.12 2.94 -28.32
C PRO A 82 12.59 1.61 -27.74
N LEU A 83 12.70 1.40 -26.43
CA LEU A 83 12.16 0.30 -25.65
C LEU A 83 10.65 0.13 -25.88
N LYS A 84 9.88 1.22 -26.03
CA LYS A 84 8.45 1.17 -26.37
C LYS A 84 8.20 0.43 -27.67
N ASN A 85 9.07 0.64 -28.67
CA ASN A 85 8.97 -0.03 -29.96
C ASN A 85 9.37 -1.50 -29.86
N LEU A 86 10.35 -1.84 -28.99
CA LEU A 86 10.72 -3.23 -28.69
C LEU A 86 9.55 -4.01 -28.08
N LEU A 87 8.78 -3.38 -27.19
CA LEU A 87 7.72 -4.03 -26.41
C LEU A 87 6.35 -4.07 -27.12
N ARG A 88 6.08 -3.21 -28.11
CA ARG A 88 4.75 -3.08 -28.73
C ARG A 88 4.60 -3.70 -30.12
N PHE A 89 5.62 -4.38 -30.65
CA PHE A 89 5.61 -4.93 -32.03
C PHE A 89 5.11 -3.89 -33.04
N GLN A 90 5.72 -2.69 -33.04
CA GLN A 90 5.40 -1.64 -34.01
C GLN A 90 6.56 -1.44 -34.98
N GLU A 91 6.24 -1.06 -36.22
CA GLU A 91 7.24 -0.61 -37.18
C GLU A 91 7.86 0.70 -36.67
N GLN A 92 9.18 0.86 -36.83
CA GLN A 92 9.85 2.12 -36.47
C GLN A 92 9.13 3.33 -37.11
N THR A 93 8.66 4.25 -36.28
CA THR A 93 8.32 5.61 -36.68
C THR A 93 9.60 6.47 -36.61
N GLY A 94 9.82 7.29 -37.64
CA GLY A 94 11.12 7.88 -37.93
C GLY A 94 11.80 8.68 -36.81
N THR A 95 13.09 8.41 -36.64
CA THR A 95 14.20 9.34 -36.38
C THR A 95 14.10 10.41 -35.28
N ARG A 96 13.43 10.18 -34.14
CA ARG A 96 13.69 11.01 -32.95
C ARG A 96 13.79 10.14 -31.70
N THR A 97 15.02 10.07 -31.15
CA THR A 97 15.48 9.32 -29.95
C THR A 97 15.76 7.83 -30.15
N ALA A 98 16.92 7.48 -30.73
CA ALA A 98 17.42 6.09 -30.70
C ALA A 98 18.26 5.89 -29.43
N GLU A 99 17.79 5.02 -28.51
CA GLU A 99 18.55 4.56 -27.35
C GLU A 99 19.22 3.20 -27.65
N SER A 100 20.40 2.97 -27.08
CA SER A 100 21.15 1.72 -27.25
C SER A 100 20.88 0.77 -26.08
N HIS A 101 20.39 -0.44 -26.37
CA HIS A 101 20.14 -1.48 -25.38
C HIS A 101 20.99 -2.73 -25.63
N ASN A 102 21.51 -3.34 -24.57
CA ASN A 102 22.21 -4.62 -24.63
C ASN A 102 21.24 -5.77 -24.37
N LEU A 103 21.22 -6.75 -25.26
CA LEU A 103 20.41 -7.95 -25.17
C LEU A 103 21.30 -9.19 -25.07
N ASP A 104 21.11 -10.06 -24.08
CA ASP A 104 21.64 -11.43 -24.11
C ASP A 104 20.49 -12.42 -24.25
N ILE A 105 20.58 -13.29 -25.25
CA ILE A 105 19.56 -14.27 -25.57
C ILE A 105 20.20 -15.65 -25.62
N GLU A 106 19.70 -16.58 -24.82
CA GLU A 106 20.08 -17.99 -24.89
C GLU A 106 18.90 -18.90 -25.13
N VAL A 107 19.03 -19.74 -26.15
CA VAL A 107 17.96 -20.61 -26.61
C VAL A 107 18.46 -22.05 -26.71
N ALA A 108 17.81 -22.94 -25.95
CA ALA A 108 18.01 -24.37 -26.01
C ALA A 108 17.13 -25.01 -27.10
N PHE A 109 17.76 -25.87 -27.90
CA PHE A 109 17.10 -26.65 -28.94
C PHE A 109 16.56 -27.99 -28.39
N PRO A 110 15.44 -28.52 -28.90
CA PRO A 110 14.78 -29.70 -28.34
C PRO A 110 15.55 -30.96 -28.66
N SER A 111 15.59 -31.94 -27.75
CA SER A 111 16.29 -33.23 -27.97
C SER A 111 15.81 -33.93 -29.25
N VAL A 112 16.65 -34.79 -29.80
CA VAL A 112 16.31 -35.59 -30.99
C VAL A 112 15.00 -36.36 -30.76
N ASN A 113 14.82 -36.94 -29.58
CA ASN A 113 13.59 -37.63 -29.18
C ASN A 113 12.39 -36.66 -29.10
N ALA A 114 12.55 -35.47 -28.53
CA ALA A 114 11.47 -34.48 -28.43
C ALA A 114 11.05 -33.92 -29.80
N LEU A 115 12.02 -33.62 -30.68
CA LEU A 115 11.79 -33.06 -32.01
C LEU A 115 11.05 -34.03 -32.93
N THR A 116 11.45 -35.31 -32.90
CA THR A 116 10.88 -36.37 -33.75
C THR A 116 9.49 -36.82 -33.29
N ALA A 117 9.21 -36.75 -31.99
CA ALA A 117 7.93 -37.12 -31.40
C ALA A 117 6.80 -36.14 -31.75
N GLN A 118 7.06 -34.82 -31.69
CA GLN A 118 6.01 -33.82 -31.58
C GLN A 118 5.72 -33.00 -32.84
N GLY A 119 6.50 -33.09 -33.92
CA GLY A 119 6.22 -32.37 -35.20
C GLY A 119 6.26 -30.83 -35.12
N TYR A 120 6.42 -30.28 -33.92
CA TYR A 120 6.71 -28.88 -33.63
C TYR A 120 8.16 -28.76 -33.21
N LEU A 121 8.81 -27.70 -33.65
CA LEU A 121 10.10 -27.29 -33.10
C LEU A 121 9.83 -26.44 -31.86
N ARG A 122 10.29 -26.90 -30.71
CA ARG A 122 10.16 -26.21 -29.42
C ARG A 122 11.49 -25.61 -29.03
N LEU A 123 11.58 -24.30 -28.99
CA LEU A 123 12.76 -23.56 -28.52
C LEU A 123 12.51 -23.09 -27.10
N GLN A 124 13.34 -23.55 -26.17
CA GLN A 124 13.25 -23.14 -24.77
C GLN A 124 14.25 -22.03 -24.51
N PHE A 125 13.81 -20.88 -24.04
CA PHE A 125 14.72 -19.82 -23.62
C PHE A 125 15.31 -20.19 -22.26
N LYS A 126 16.63 -20.05 -22.15
CA LYS A 126 17.41 -20.30 -20.93
C LYS A 126 17.88 -19.00 -20.29
N LYS A 127 18.11 -17.96 -21.11
CA LYS A 127 18.44 -16.60 -20.69
C LYS A 127 17.80 -15.62 -21.66
N PHE A 128 17.27 -14.53 -21.13
CA PHE A 128 16.81 -13.40 -21.92
C PHE A 128 16.94 -12.14 -21.09
N THR A 129 18.02 -11.39 -21.29
CA THR A 129 18.30 -10.15 -20.57
C THR A 129 18.14 -8.94 -21.49
N ILE A 130 17.64 -7.84 -20.93
CA ILE A 130 17.70 -6.50 -21.53
C ILE A 130 18.41 -5.61 -20.53
N ASP A 131 19.51 -5.00 -20.94
CA ASP A 131 20.41 -4.19 -20.10
C ASP A 131 20.79 -4.89 -18.79
N GLY A 132 21.06 -6.20 -18.87
CA GLY A 132 21.43 -7.04 -17.73
C GLY A 132 20.25 -7.61 -16.91
N LYS A 133 19.01 -7.19 -17.18
CA LYS A 133 17.82 -7.68 -16.43
C LYS A 133 17.14 -8.85 -17.10
N SER A 134 16.93 -9.94 -16.37
CA SER A 134 16.24 -11.12 -16.89
C SER A 134 14.73 -10.92 -17.01
N TYR A 135 14.19 -11.13 -18.20
CA TYR A 135 12.74 -11.12 -18.48
C TYR A 135 12.18 -12.52 -18.71
N LEU A 136 12.95 -13.56 -18.37
CA LEU A 136 12.60 -14.94 -18.70
C LEU A 136 11.28 -15.42 -18.06
N ASN A 137 10.94 -14.88 -16.89
CA ASN A 137 9.67 -15.14 -16.19
C ASN A 137 8.50 -14.30 -16.73
N HIS A 138 8.77 -13.32 -17.60
CA HIS A 138 7.82 -12.45 -18.27
C HIS A 138 7.81 -12.76 -19.77
N PHE A 139 7.51 -14.03 -20.11
CA PHE A 139 7.76 -14.58 -21.44
C PHE A 139 6.97 -13.90 -22.58
N GLN A 140 5.92 -13.13 -22.26
CA GLN A 140 5.25 -12.27 -23.24
C GLN A 140 6.18 -11.17 -23.76
N ILE A 141 6.94 -10.51 -22.87
CA ILE A 141 7.96 -9.51 -23.24
C ILE A 141 9.03 -10.17 -24.11
N VAL A 142 9.52 -11.35 -23.71
CA VAL A 142 10.49 -12.13 -24.48
C VAL A 142 9.97 -12.40 -25.89
N SER A 143 8.71 -12.82 -26.00
CA SER A 143 8.05 -13.05 -27.29
C SER A 143 7.98 -11.76 -28.12
N ASP A 144 7.53 -10.66 -27.55
CA ASP A 144 7.28 -9.41 -28.29
C ASP A 144 8.58 -8.77 -28.76
N VAL A 145 9.60 -8.69 -27.89
CA VAL A 145 10.94 -8.23 -28.28
C VAL A 145 11.54 -9.13 -29.35
N THR A 146 11.42 -10.46 -29.20
CA THR A 146 11.89 -11.41 -30.23
C THR A 146 11.19 -11.17 -31.58
N LYS A 147 9.87 -10.92 -31.59
CA LYS A 147 9.14 -10.59 -32.82
C LYS A 147 9.61 -9.26 -33.41
N THR A 148 9.83 -8.24 -32.58
CA THR A 148 10.28 -6.91 -33.02
C THR A 148 11.67 -6.96 -33.65
N ILE A 149 12.63 -7.65 -33.01
CA ILE A 149 13.97 -7.88 -33.59
C ILE A 149 13.82 -8.55 -34.96
N LEU A 150 12.97 -9.58 -35.06
CA LEU A 150 12.78 -10.30 -36.31
C LEU A 150 12.10 -9.48 -37.42
N ALA A 151 11.24 -8.53 -37.06
CA ALA A 151 10.53 -7.69 -38.03
C ALA A 151 11.37 -6.49 -38.50
N ASN A 152 12.30 -6.00 -37.68
CA ASN A 152 13.09 -4.78 -37.96
C ASN A 152 14.55 -5.07 -38.30
N THR A 153 14.98 -6.34 -38.30
CA THR A 153 16.32 -6.69 -38.73
C THR A 153 16.37 -6.87 -40.24
N SER A 154 17.31 -6.16 -40.88
CA SER A 154 17.72 -6.42 -42.27
C SER A 154 18.27 -7.84 -42.47
N LEU A 155 18.44 -8.61 -41.38
CA LEU A 155 18.69 -10.05 -41.34
C LEU A 155 17.80 -10.84 -42.30
N VAL A 156 16.48 -10.57 -42.34
CA VAL A 156 15.57 -11.32 -43.24
C VAL A 156 15.85 -10.97 -44.70
N GLU A 157 16.01 -9.69 -45.00
CA GLU A 157 16.25 -9.19 -46.37
C GLU A 157 17.63 -9.63 -46.88
N PHE A 158 18.66 -9.51 -46.05
CA PHE A 158 20.03 -9.95 -46.33
C PHE A 158 20.10 -11.44 -46.66
N LEU A 159 19.50 -12.30 -45.82
CA LEU A 159 19.49 -13.74 -46.06
C LEU A 159 18.70 -14.12 -47.30
N TYR A 160 17.68 -13.35 -47.65
CA TYR A 160 16.91 -13.59 -48.85
C TYR A 160 17.68 -13.24 -50.13
N HIS A 161 18.35 -12.07 -50.19
CA HIS A 161 19.19 -11.71 -51.33
C HIS A 161 20.28 -12.76 -51.61
N LYS A 162 20.86 -13.36 -50.57
CA LYS A 162 21.83 -14.47 -50.69
C LYS A 162 21.22 -15.79 -51.19
N VAL A 163 19.93 -16.03 -50.99
CA VAL A 163 19.26 -17.33 -51.22
C VAL A 163 18.46 -17.38 -52.52
N ALA A 164 17.78 -16.29 -52.90
CA ALA A 164 16.76 -16.31 -53.95
C ALA A 164 17.15 -15.60 -55.25
N GLY A 165 18.24 -14.84 -55.28
CA GLY A 165 18.54 -13.94 -56.40
C GLY A 165 17.55 -12.77 -56.48
N ASP A 166 17.93 -11.71 -57.21
CA ASP A 166 17.32 -10.36 -57.11
C ASP A 166 15.87 -10.19 -57.65
N ASP A 167 15.19 -11.24 -58.11
CA ASP A 167 14.06 -11.07 -59.06
C ASP A 167 12.62 -11.08 -58.49
N ASN A 168 12.38 -11.11 -57.17
CA ASN A 168 11.00 -11.13 -56.64
C ASN A 168 10.67 -9.99 -55.64
N LYS A 169 9.83 -9.03 -56.09
CA LYS A 169 9.33 -7.83 -55.38
C LYS A 169 8.15 -8.07 -54.42
N LEU A 170 8.10 -9.19 -53.69
CA LEU A 170 7.20 -9.31 -52.53
C LEU A 170 7.97 -8.81 -51.31
N SER A 171 7.46 -7.77 -50.64
CA SER A 171 8.06 -7.28 -49.38
C SER A 171 7.98 -8.38 -48.33
N TYR A 172 9.08 -9.10 -48.09
CA TYR A 172 9.11 -10.22 -47.12
C TYR A 172 8.74 -9.80 -45.70
N LYS A 173 8.82 -8.50 -45.40
CA LYS A 173 8.23 -7.87 -44.22
C LYS A 173 6.75 -8.25 -44.09
N SER A 174 5.95 -8.16 -45.16
CA SER A 174 4.54 -8.54 -45.14
C SER A 174 4.30 -10.04 -44.97
N MET A 175 5.15 -10.91 -45.55
CA MET A 175 5.05 -12.36 -45.35
C MET A 175 5.44 -12.77 -43.92
N LEU A 176 6.38 -12.07 -43.28
CA LEU A 176 6.74 -12.29 -41.89
C LEU A 176 5.62 -11.80 -40.96
N THR A 177 5.08 -10.62 -41.23
CA THR A 177 3.91 -10.05 -40.55
C THR A 177 2.73 -11.02 -40.65
N ASP A 178 2.41 -11.53 -41.84
CA ASP A 178 1.38 -12.57 -42.03
C ASP A 178 1.66 -13.84 -41.22
N VAL A 179 2.92 -14.27 -41.11
CA VAL A 179 3.29 -15.47 -40.34
C VAL A 179 3.22 -15.25 -38.83
N ILE A 180 3.53 -14.04 -38.38
CA ILE A 180 3.46 -13.61 -36.99
C ILE A 180 2.00 -13.41 -36.57
N GLU A 181 1.17 -12.83 -37.44
CA GLU A 181 -0.24 -12.51 -37.21
C GLU A 181 -1.18 -13.73 -37.38
N ASN A 182 -0.89 -14.68 -38.28
CA ASN A 182 -1.72 -15.86 -38.51
C ASN A 182 -1.39 -17.09 -37.60
N ASN A 183 -1.04 -16.89 -36.33
CA ASN A 183 -0.86 -17.95 -35.31
C ASN A 183 0.21 -19.05 -35.63
N GLY A 184 1.28 -18.72 -36.36
CA GLY A 184 2.38 -19.66 -36.64
C GLY A 184 3.35 -19.93 -35.48
N ILE A 185 3.13 -19.27 -34.33
CA ILE A 185 3.96 -19.33 -33.11
C ILE A 185 3.04 -19.63 -31.93
N ILE A 186 3.27 -20.74 -31.25
CA ILE A 186 2.57 -21.06 -30.00
C ILE A 186 3.50 -20.72 -28.84
N ILE A 187 3.06 -19.87 -27.94
CA ILE A 187 3.82 -19.44 -26.77
C ILE A 187 3.42 -20.32 -25.59
N PHE A 188 4.40 -20.93 -24.91
CA PHE A 188 4.20 -21.70 -23.69
C PHE A 188 4.95 -21.02 -22.53
N PRO A 189 4.32 -20.04 -21.84
CA PRO A 189 4.99 -19.24 -20.80
C PRO A 189 5.54 -20.09 -19.65
N ALA A 190 4.77 -21.07 -19.16
CA ALA A 190 5.17 -21.94 -18.05
C ALA A 190 6.47 -22.72 -18.32
N THR A 191 6.68 -23.10 -19.58
CA THR A 191 7.89 -23.84 -20.02
C THR A 191 8.94 -22.93 -20.66
N ARG A 192 8.73 -21.60 -20.67
CA ARG A 192 9.60 -20.62 -21.34
C ARG A 192 9.91 -21.00 -22.80
N THR A 193 8.91 -21.55 -23.49
CA THR A 193 9.10 -22.22 -24.78
C THR A 193 8.28 -21.53 -25.87
N LEU A 194 8.91 -21.29 -27.02
CA LEU A 194 8.22 -20.98 -28.27
C LEU A 194 8.16 -22.23 -29.13
N ALA A 195 6.96 -22.66 -29.51
CA ALA A 195 6.77 -23.75 -30.45
C ALA A 195 6.41 -23.22 -31.85
N PHE A 196 7.04 -23.83 -32.84
CA PHE A 196 6.89 -23.45 -34.23
C PHE A 196 6.46 -24.67 -35.04
N ARG A 197 5.40 -24.51 -35.83
CA ARG A 197 5.05 -25.50 -36.84
C ARG A 197 5.91 -25.26 -38.07
N LEU A 198 6.87 -26.14 -38.33
CA LEU A 198 7.73 -26.04 -39.50
C LEU A 198 6.98 -26.59 -40.73
N ASN A 199 6.86 -25.76 -41.77
CA ASN A 199 6.33 -26.17 -43.06
C ASN A 199 7.42 -26.03 -44.14
N ALA A 200 8.08 -27.15 -44.45
CA ALA A 200 9.16 -27.21 -45.43
C ALA A 200 8.74 -26.71 -46.83
N LYS A 201 7.44 -26.74 -47.16
CA LYS A 201 6.91 -26.25 -48.44
C LYS A 201 7.08 -24.74 -48.65
N ARG A 202 7.38 -23.98 -47.58
CA ARG A 202 7.56 -22.52 -47.62
C ARG A 202 9.01 -22.08 -47.85
N PHE A 203 9.94 -23.00 -48.11
CA PHE A 203 11.35 -22.69 -48.40
C PHE A 203 11.70 -23.13 -49.81
N GLU A 204 12.18 -22.21 -50.66
CA GLU A 204 12.46 -22.49 -52.07
C GLU A 204 13.53 -23.58 -52.26
N GLN A 205 14.60 -23.52 -51.48
CA GLN A 205 15.65 -24.54 -51.44
C GLN A 205 15.19 -25.89 -50.91
N LEU A 206 14.06 -25.98 -50.20
CA LEU A 206 13.45 -27.25 -49.75
C LEU A 206 12.15 -27.55 -50.51
N LYS A 207 11.82 -26.76 -51.53
CA LYS A 207 10.60 -26.90 -52.34
C LYS A 207 10.64 -28.20 -53.15
N TYR A 208 11.83 -28.64 -53.55
CA TYR A 208 12.00 -29.96 -54.15
C TYR A 208 11.66 -31.09 -53.17
N LEU A 209 11.67 -30.88 -51.85
CA LEU A 209 11.21 -31.84 -50.84
C LEU A 209 9.72 -31.64 -50.47
N SER A 210 9.06 -30.60 -51.00
CA SER A 210 7.69 -30.22 -50.62
C SER A 210 6.61 -31.24 -51.00
N HIS A 211 6.90 -32.14 -51.94
CA HIS A 211 6.01 -33.24 -52.34
C HIS A 211 6.00 -34.37 -51.29
N LEU A 212 7.01 -34.43 -50.42
CA LEU A 212 7.11 -35.39 -49.33
C LEU A 212 6.25 -34.91 -48.14
N LYS A 213 4.96 -35.31 -48.11
CA LYS A 213 4.04 -35.04 -46.98
C LYS A 213 4.60 -35.54 -45.61
N GLU A 214 5.51 -36.51 -45.72
CA GLU A 214 6.43 -37.15 -44.77
C GLU A 214 7.49 -36.40 -43.96
N LEU A 215 7.97 -35.27 -44.49
CA LEU A 215 9.29 -34.79 -44.08
C LEU A 215 9.28 -34.25 -42.64
N ARG A 216 10.11 -34.83 -41.77
CA ARG A 216 10.30 -34.39 -40.38
C ARG A 216 11.75 -33.98 -40.15
N LEU A 217 11.96 -32.95 -39.33
CA LEU A 217 13.29 -32.66 -38.80
C LEU A 217 13.64 -33.71 -37.74
N TRP A 218 14.85 -34.25 -37.85
CA TRP A 218 15.42 -35.19 -36.88
C TRP A 218 16.42 -34.50 -35.97
N ILE A 219 17.22 -33.58 -36.51
CA ILE A 219 18.19 -32.79 -35.74
C ILE A 219 18.09 -31.32 -36.16
N LEU A 220 18.04 -30.44 -35.17
CA LEU A 220 18.25 -29.01 -35.33
C LEU A 220 18.90 -28.47 -34.06
N SER A 221 20.23 -28.55 -33.97
CA SER A 221 20.97 -28.08 -32.79
C SER A 221 22.47 -27.98 -33.07
N PRO A 222 23.24 -27.32 -32.17
CA PRO A 222 24.69 -27.46 -32.13
C PRO A 222 25.12 -28.93 -32.00
N PHE A 223 26.27 -29.25 -32.57
CA PHE A 223 26.78 -30.61 -32.71
C PHE A 223 28.31 -30.63 -32.85
N LEU A 224 28.98 -31.63 -32.26
CA LEU A 224 30.43 -31.79 -32.39
C LEU A 224 30.76 -32.59 -33.66
N LEU A 225 31.64 -32.08 -34.52
CA LEU A 225 32.07 -32.82 -35.69
C LEU A 225 32.96 -34.01 -35.26
N LYS A 226 32.76 -35.16 -35.90
CA LYS A 226 33.42 -36.41 -35.48
C LYS A 226 34.94 -36.24 -35.63
N GLY A 227 35.67 -36.48 -34.54
CA GLY A 227 37.14 -36.43 -34.55
C GLY A 227 37.73 -35.02 -34.49
N THR A 228 36.93 -33.98 -34.27
CA THR A 228 37.42 -32.61 -34.06
C THR A 228 36.86 -32.01 -32.77
N ASN A 229 37.42 -30.88 -32.33
CA ASN A 229 36.88 -30.07 -31.24
C ASN A 229 35.98 -28.92 -31.76
N GLU A 230 35.67 -28.92 -33.07
CA GLU A 230 34.92 -27.83 -33.70
C GLU A 230 33.41 -28.04 -33.56
N VAL A 231 32.72 -26.99 -33.13
CA VAL A 231 31.26 -26.96 -33.02
C VAL A 231 30.65 -26.54 -34.35
N PHE A 232 29.75 -27.39 -34.85
CA PHE A 232 28.93 -27.15 -36.02
C PHE A 232 27.47 -27.05 -35.60
N PHE A 233 26.68 -26.27 -36.34
CA PHE A 233 25.23 -26.37 -36.25
C PHE A 233 24.74 -27.41 -37.27
N ARG A 234 24.00 -28.43 -36.82
CA ARG A 234 23.51 -29.53 -37.67
C ARG A 234 22.01 -29.42 -37.89
N LEU A 235 21.62 -29.45 -39.17
CA LEU A 235 20.24 -29.60 -39.63
C LEU A 235 20.12 -30.96 -40.33
N GLU A 236 19.23 -31.81 -39.85
CA GLU A 236 18.97 -33.13 -40.43
C GLU A 236 17.48 -33.41 -40.54
N ALA A 237 17.06 -33.91 -41.70
CA ALA A 237 15.65 -34.22 -41.98
C ALA A 237 15.52 -35.56 -42.72
N GLY A 238 14.45 -36.29 -42.43
CA GLY A 238 14.13 -37.57 -43.05
C GLY A 238 12.63 -37.78 -43.21
N LEU A 239 12.24 -38.87 -43.86
CA LEU A 239 10.83 -39.27 -43.99
C LEU A 239 10.39 -39.98 -42.70
N GLY A 240 9.31 -39.50 -42.09
CA GLY A 240 8.76 -40.11 -40.87
C GLY A 240 9.65 -39.92 -39.64
N ARG A 241 9.49 -40.82 -38.65
CA ARG A 241 10.33 -40.86 -37.45
C ARG A 241 11.60 -41.67 -37.73
N PRO A 242 12.76 -41.31 -37.14
CA PRO A 242 13.95 -42.15 -37.24
C PRO A 242 13.72 -43.48 -36.51
N ALA A 243 14.31 -44.55 -37.03
CA ALA A 243 14.26 -45.88 -36.40
C ALA A 243 14.97 -45.89 -35.04
N SER A 244 14.56 -46.82 -34.16
CA SER A 244 15.14 -46.98 -32.81
C SER A 244 16.66 -47.19 -32.81
N VAL A 245 17.20 -47.88 -33.81
CA VAL A 245 18.65 -48.09 -34.00
C VAL A 245 19.37 -46.76 -34.21
N TRP A 246 18.87 -45.93 -35.13
CA TRP A 246 19.45 -44.61 -35.40
C TRP A 246 19.38 -43.70 -34.17
N LEU A 247 18.25 -43.73 -33.44
CA LEU A 247 18.11 -42.98 -32.18
C LEU A 247 19.13 -43.42 -31.12
N SER A 248 19.37 -44.74 -31.00
CA SER A 248 20.32 -45.31 -30.05
C SER A 248 21.76 -44.96 -30.40
N GLU A 249 22.15 -45.05 -31.67
CA GLU A 249 23.49 -44.65 -32.15
C GLU A 249 23.74 -43.16 -31.96
N MET A 250 22.73 -42.33 -32.28
CA MET A 250 22.82 -40.89 -32.10
C MET A 250 22.90 -40.52 -30.62
N GLN A 251 22.14 -41.18 -29.76
CA GLN A 251 22.19 -40.96 -28.32
C GLN A 251 23.53 -41.38 -27.71
N ALA A 252 24.06 -42.54 -28.09
CA ALA A 252 25.38 -42.99 -27.66
C ALA A 252 26.48 -42.00 -28.07
N ARG A 253 26.39 -41.47 -29.29
CA ARG A 253 27.31 -40.43 -29.76
C ARG A 253 27.18 -39.12 -28.98
N VAL A 254 25.95 -38.66 -28.72
CA VAL A 254 25.72 -37.44 -27.94
C VAL A 254 26.28 -37.57 -26.52
N GLU A 255 26.16 -38.73 -25.89
CA GLU A 255 26.73 -38.97 -24.56
C GLU A 255 28.27 -39.05 -24.59
N ASP A 256 28.88 -39.68 -25.59
CA ASP A 256 30.35 -39.70 -25.77
C ASP A 256 30.91 -38.28 -26.03
N ASP A 257 30.29 -37.51 -26.93
CA ASP A 257 30.66 -36.12 -27.21
C ASP A 257 30.52 -35.25 -25.94
N LYS A 258 29.46 -35.49 -25.16
CA LYS A 258 29.20 -34.80 -23.90
C LYS A 258 30.23 -35.12 -22.83
N GLU A 259 30.61 -36.38 -22.65
CA GLU A 259 31.63 -36.78 -21.69
C GLU A 259 32.98 -36.14 -22.05
N LYS A 260 33.38 -36.19 -23.33
CA LYS A 260 34.63 -35.57 -23.81
C LYS A 260 34.66 -34.07 -23.56
N LEU A 261 33.60 -33.35 -23.91
CA LEU A 261 33.53 -31.90 -23.74
C LEU A 261 33.47 -31.49 -22.26
N LEU A 262 32.74 -32.23 -21.42
CA LEU A 262 32.73 -31.98 -19.98
C LEU A 262 34.11 -32.22 -19.35
N ASN A 263 34.83 -33.25 -19.79
CA ASN A 263 36.19 -33.50 -19.35
C ASN A 263 37.15 -32.40 -19.79
N GLN A 264 37.06 -31.93 -21.04
CA GLN A 264 37.86 -30.81 -21.55
C GLN A 264 37.59 -29.50 -20.79
N ARG A 265 36.34 -29.25 -20.40
CA ARG A 265 35.93 -28.04 -19.66
C ARG A 265 36.11 -28.15 -18.15
N SER A 266 36.47 -29.31 -17.61
CA SER A 266 36.56 -29.54 -16.17
C SER A 266 37.52 -28.57 -15.46
N THR A 267 38.62 -28.18 -16.11
CA THR A 267 39.55 -27.16 -15.61
C THR A 267 38.94 -25.77 -15.62
N LEU A 268 38.21 -25.40 -16.68
CA LEU A 268 37.50 -24.12 -16.78
C LEU A 268 36.39 -24.01 -15.74
N TYR A 269 35.62 -25.10 -15.52
CA TYR A 269 34.61 -25.10 -14.46
C TYR A 269 35.25 -24.90 -13.09
N LYS A 270 36.35 -25.60 -12.77
CA LYS A 270 37.08 -25.38 -11.50
C LYS A 270 37.59 -23.95 -11.36
N GLN A 271 38.12 -23.37 -12.43
CA GLN A 271 38.63 -22.00 -12.45
C GLN A 271 37.50 -20.96 -12.25
N TYR A 272 36.45 -21.02 -13.06
CA TYR A 272 35.39 -20.01 -13.10
C TYR A 272 34.25 -20.24 -12.11
N SER A 273 34.26 -21.35 -11.37
CA SER A 273 33.43 -21.57 -10.18
C SER A 273 34.18 -21.36 -8.87
N ASN A 274 35.42 -20.85 -8.91
CA ASN A 274 36.12 -20.45 -7.69
C ASN A 274 35.50 -19.18 -7.11
N LEU A 275 34.50 -19.39 -6.24
CA LEU A 275 33.77 -18.31 -5.59
C LEU A 275 34.62 -17.53 -4.58
N GLU A 276 35.66 -18.14 -4.02
CA GLU A 276 36.52 -17.51 -3.00
C GLU A 276 37.40 -16.42 -3.62
N ASP A 277 38.05 -16.73 -4.75
CA ASP A 277 38.86 -15.76 -5.51
C ASP A 277 37.98 -14.60 -6.04
N LEU A 278 36.79 -14.92 -6.55
CA LEU A 278 35.83 -13.94 -7.06
C LEU A 278 35.34 -13.01 -5.94
N ASP A 279 34.95 -13.58 -4.80
CA ASP A 279 34.49 -12.81 -3.64
C ASP A 279 35.60 -11.88 -3.12
N GLN A 280 36.84 -12.37 -2.99
CA GLN A 280 37.97 -11.54 -2.60
C GLN A 280 38.25 -10.42 -3.62
N MET A 281 38.15 -10.70 -4.91
CA MET A 281 38.32 -9.69 -5.97
C MET A 281 37.27 -8.59 -5.88
N LEU A 282 36.00 -8.96 -5.70
CA LEU A 282 34.89 -8.01 -5.58
C LEU A 282 34.97 -7.20 -4.29
N LYS A 283 35.35 -7.83 -3.16
CA LYS A 283 35.61 -7.14 -1.88
C LYS A 283 36.76 -6.14 -2.00
N ASN A 284 37.89 -6.53 -2.57
CA ASN A 284 39.02 -5.62 -2.80
C ASN A 284 38.62 -4.43 -3.71
N TYR A 285 37.83 -4.69 -4.75
CA TYR A 285 37.33 -3.64 -5.64
C TYR A 285 36.39 -2.67 -4.90
N LEU A 286 35.47 -3.19 -4.08
CA LEU A 286 34.59 -2.40 -3.21
C LEU A 286 35.39 -1.55 -2.22
N GLU A 287 36.35 -2.13 -1.49
CA GLU A 287 37.22 -1.44 -0.53
C GLU A 287 38.03 -0.32 -1.18
N THR A 288 38.56 -0.58 -2.39
CA THR A 288 39.28 0.43 -3.18
C THR A 288 38.38 1.62 -3.50
N LEU A 289 37.13 1.35 -3.90
CA LEU A 289 36.16 2.41 -4.22
C LEU A 289 35.71 3.18 -2.98
N ILE A 290 35.42 2.50 -1.86
CA ILE A 290 35.10 3.12 -0.56
C ILE A 290 36.22 4.09 -0.17
N SER A 291 37.48 3.62 -0.22
CA SER A 291 38.66 4.42 0.11
C SER A 291 38.82 5.62 -0.84
N ARG A 292 38.60 5.41 -2.15
CA ARG A 292 38.71 6.46 -3.18
C ARG A 292 37.68 7.57 -2.99
N GLU A 293 36.46 7.22 -2.61
CA GLU A 293 35.37 8.17 -2.34
C GLU A 293 35.50 8.81 -0.94
N GLY A 294 36.54 8.48 -0.17
CA GLY A 294 36.82 9.06 1.15
C GLY A 294 35.88 8.57 2.26
N LEU A 295 35.22 7.42 2.06
CA LEU A 295 34.32 6.83 3.05
C LEU A 295 35.11 6.02 4.08
N ASP A 296 34.79 6.23 5.35
CA ASP A 296 35.35 5.47 6.48
C ASP A 296 34.25 4.56 7.03
N GLU A 297 34.39 3.25 6.84
CA GLU A 297 33.40 2.26 7.28
C GLU A 297 33.10 2.32 8.78
N ASN A 298 34.07 2.74 9.60
CA ASN A 298 33.90 2.86 11.05
C ASN A 298 33.10 4.10 11.45
N LYS A 299 32.95 5.07 10.54
CA LYS A 299 32.15 6.29 10.73
C LYS A 299 30.77 6.20 10.10
N LEU A 300 30.48 5.11 9.37
CA LEU A 300 29.14 4.88 8.82
C LEU A 300 28.14 4.65 9.95
N SER A 301 26.94 5.18 9.78
CA SER A 301 25.82 4.88 10.66
C SER A 301 25.48 3.39 10.63
N ASN A 302 24.85 2.87 11.69
CA ASN A 302 24.53 1.43 11.78
C ASN A 302 23.67 0.96 10.60
N ILE A 303 22.72 1.79 10.15
CA ILE A 303 21.89 1.50 8.97
C ILE A 303 22.78 1.38 7.72
N HIS A 304 23.68 2.33 7.47
CA HIS A 304 24.57 2.32 6.31
C HIS A 304 25.58 1.16 6.35
N ARG A 305 26.10 0.84 7.53
CA ARG A 305 26.99 -0.30 7.74
C ARG A 305 26.26 -1.63 7.50
N ASN A 306 25.04 -1.79 8.01
CA ASN A 306 24.23 -2.99 7.77
C ASN A 306 23.90 -3.14 6.28
N ASN A 307 23.57 -2.05 5.58
CA ASN A 307 23.38 -2.07 4.12
C ASN A 307 24.65 -2.51 3.38
N LEU A 308 25.83 -2.01 3.78
CA LEU A 308 27.11 -2.40 3.21
C LEU A 308 27.43 -3.89 3.44
N LEU A 309 27.21 -4.39 4.66
CA LEU A 309 27.42 -5.80 5.00
C LEU A 309 26.46 -6.71 4.24
N HIS A 310 25.18 -6.33 4.14
CA HIS A 310 24.20 -7.06 3.35
C HIS A 310 24.60 -7.09 1.88
N PHE A 311 24.99 -5.94 1.30
CA PHE A 311 25.46 -5.85 -0.08
C PHE A 311 26.67 -6.73 -0.36
N ARG A 312 27.65 -6.78 0.56
CA ARG A 312 28.79 -7.70 0.48
C ARG A 312 28.36 -9.17 0.48
N SER A 313 27.35 -9.52 1.29
CA SER A 313 26.88 -10.90 1.38
C SER A 313 26.22 -11.43 0.10
N THR A 314 25.72 -10.54 -0.77
CA THR A 314 25.07 -10.95 -2.03
C THR A 314 26.06 -11.44 -3.10
N PHE A 315 27.35 -11.09 -2.97
CA PHE A 315 28.38 -11.43 -3.96
C PHE A 315 28.48 -12.95 -4.15
N THR A 316 28.53 -13.70 -3.05
CA THR A 316 28.67 -15.16 -3.12
C THR A 316 27.33 -15.84 -3.41
N SER A 317 26.20 -15.32 -2.91
CA SER A 317 24.90 -15.98 -3.09
C SER A 317 24.45 -15.98 -4.54
N GLU A 318 24.57 -14.84 -5.23
CA GLU A 318 24.22 -14.72 -6.66
C GLU A 318 25.21 -15.49 -7.54
N ALA A 319 26.52 -15.36 -7.25
CA ALA A 319 27.56 -16.08 -7.99
C ALA A 319 27.38 -17.59 -7.90
N ARG A 320 26.92 -18.13 -6.76
CA ARG A 320 26.65 -19.57 -6.59
C ARG A 320 25.55 -20.07 -7.53
N GLU A 321 24.52 -19.28 -7.77
CA GLU A 321 23.47 -19.67 -8.71
C GLU A 321 23.97 -19.60 -10.16
N ILE A 322 24.62 -18.48 -10.52
CA ILE A 322 25.02 -18.18 -11.90
C ILE A 322 26.21 -19.04 -12.34
N LEU A 323 27.22 -19.22 -11.48
CA LEU A 323 28.50 -19.88 -11.80
C LEU A 323 28.54 -21.34 -11.33
N SER A 324 27.41 -22.03 -11.46
CA SER A 324 27.25 -23.43 -11.07
C SER A 324 26.96 -24.35 -12.26
N LEU A 325 27.33 -25.62 -12.14
CA LEU A 325 27.02 -26.63 -13.16
C LEU A 325 25.51 -26.93 -13.29
N SER A 326 24.70 -26.53 -12.30
CA SER A 326 23.23 -26.54 -12.41
C SER A 326 22.70 -25.49 -13.37
N ASN A 327 23.46 -24.42 -13.62
CA ASN A 327 23.13 -23.41 -14.60
C ASN A 327 23.60 -23.85 -15.99
N GLU A 328 22.66 -24.04 -16.93
CA GLU A 328 22.99 -24.50 -18.28
C GLU A 328 23.82 -23.47 -19.07
N SER A 329 23.66 -22.17 -18.81
CA SER A 329 24.45 -21.09 -19.43
C SER A 329 25.93 -21.19 -19.02
N PHE A 330 26.19 -21.37 -17.72
CA PHE A 330 27.55 -21.57 -17.22
C PHE A 330 28.15 -22.89 -17.69
N LYS A 331 27.34 -23.95 -17.75
CA LYS A 331 27.76 -25.22 -18.33
C LYS A 331 28.13 -25.08 -19.81
N ALA A 332 27.43 -24.24 -20.56
CA ALA A 332 27.70 -23.98 -21.96
C ALA A 332 28.99 -23.14 -22.15
N ASN A 333 29.16 -22.06 -21.39
CA ASN A 333 30.28 -21.13 -21.53
C ASN A 333 30.72 -20.50 -20.19
N PRO A 334 31.55 -21.20 -19.40
CA PRO A 334 31.87 -20.77 -18.03
C PRO A 334 32.65 -19.46 -17.95
N GLU A 335 33.53 -19.19 -18.92
CA GLU A 335 34.33 -17.95 -18.97
C GLU A 335 33.46 -16.72 -19.24
N ASN A 336 32.57 -16.80 -20.23
CA ASN A 336 31.71 -15.65 -20.58
C ASN A 336 30.74 -15.33 -19.45
N GLU A 337 30.09 -16.33 -18.85
CA GLU A 337 29.18 -16.10 -17.73
C GLU A 337 29.92 -15.51 -16.53
N TYR A 338 31.16 -15.95 -16.26
CA TYR A 338 32.01 -15.34 -15.23
C TYR A 338 32.31 -13.87 -15.53
N LEU A 339 32.75 -13.54 -16.75
CA LEU A 339 33.09 -12.17 -17.13
C LEU A 339 31.88 -11.24 -17.11
N GLN A 340 30.72 -11.71 -17.62
CA GLN A 340 29.47 -10.96 -17.58
C GLN A 340 29.02 -10.70 -16.15
N TYR A 341 29.06 -11.72 -15.28
CA TYR A 341 28.74 -11.57 -13.87
C TYR A 341 29.67 -10.56 -13.19
N LEU A 342 30.99 -10.68 -13.42
CA LEU A 342 31.99 -9.80 -12.85
C LEU A 342 31.80 -8.33 -13.28
N GLU A 343 31.53 -8.08 -14.55
CA GLU A 343 31.30 -6.73 -15.07
C GLU A 343 30.01 -6.13 -14.51
N ALA A 344 28.92 -6.89 -14.52
CA ALA A 344 27.64 -6.48 -13.94
C ALA A 344 27.81 -6.13 -12.46
N LYS A 345 28.47 -7.00 -11.68
CA LYS A 345 28.68 -6.78 -10.24
C LYS A 345 29.62 -5.61 -9.95
N LYS A 346 30.66 -5.38 -10.76
CA LYS A 346 31.53 -4.20 -10.63
C LYS A 346 30.79 -2.88 -10.89
N ASN A 347 29.87 -2.86 -11.84
CA ASN A 347 29.03 -1.68 -12.09
C ASN A 347 28.05 -1.45 -10.93
N GLU A 348 27.41 -2.51 -10.43
CA GLU A 348 26.56 -2.44 -9.25
C GLU A 348 27.31 -1.91 -8.02
N ILE A 349 28.53 -2.42 -7.75
CA ILE A 349 29.41 -1.96 -6.67
C ILE A 349 29.72 -0.47 -6.82
N ARG A 350 30.08 -0.01 -8.03
CA ARG A 350 30.39 1.41 -8.28
C ARG A 350 29.19 2.30 -7.93
N ASN A 351 28.01 1.93 -8.40
CA ASN A 351 26.81 2.72 -8.19
C ASN A 351 26.37 2.69 -6.72
N PHE A 352 26.51 1.55 -6.04
CA PHE A 352 26.27 1.42 -4.60
C PHE A 352 27.17 2.37 -3.78
N VAL A 353 28.48 2.40 -4.05
CA VAL A 353 29.41 3.28 -3.32
C VAL A 353 29.09 4.76 -3.55
N VAL A 354 28.73 5.14 -4.79
CA VAL A 354 28.33 6.52 -5.10
C VAL A 354 27.05 6.93 -4.36
N ASP A 355 26.05 6.04 -4.30
CA ASP A 355 24.82 6.30 -3.53
C ASP A 355 25.09 6.37 -2.03
N LEU A 356 25.91 5.47 -1.49
CA LEU A 356 26.33 5.46 -0.09
C LEU A 356 27.06 6.76 0.28
N ASN A 357 27.95 7.26 -0.59
CA ASN A 357 28.66 8.52 -0.38
C ASN A 357 27.69 9.71 -0.34
N ARG A 358 26.76 9.76 -1.31
CA ARG A 358 25.70 10.79 -1.35
C ARG A 358 24.88 10.79 -0.06
N LYS A 359 24.42 9.62 0.41
CA LYS A 359 23.62 9.49 1.62
C LYS A 359 24.37 9.93 2.87
N THR A 360 25.63 9.50 3.01
CA THR A 360 26.50 9.91 4.13
C THR A 360 26.72 11.43 4.15
N ALA A 361 26.91 12.06 2.97
CA ALA A 361 27.06 13.51 2.88
C ALA A 361 25.77 14.28 3.26
N ILE A 362 24.60 13.78 2.83
CA ILE A 362 23.29 14.34 3.17
C ILE A 362 23.03 14.22 4.68
N GLU A 363 23.33 13.05 5.26
CA GLU A 363 23.22 12.76 6.70
C GLU A 363 24.11 13.71 7.51
N TYR A 364 25.38 13.85 7.13
CA TYR A 364 26.31 14.78 7.76
C TYR A 364 25.79 16.23 7.74
N ASN A 365 25.32 16.71 6.58
CA ASN A 365 24.77 18.07 6.46
C ASN A 365 23.54 18.27 7.34
N THR A 366 22.73 17.22 7.53
CA THR A 366 21.53 17.28 8.39
C THR A 366 21.91 17.34 9.86
N LEU A 367 22.89 16.53 10.29
CA LEU A 367 23.39 16.54 11.66
C LEU A 367 24.06 17.86 12.06
N MET A 368 24.62 18.58 11.08
CA MET A 368 25.21 19.90 11.26
C MET A 368 24.19 21.04 11.10
N ALA A 369 22.96 20.74 10.67
CA ALA A 369 21.88 21.71 10.59
C ALA A 369 21.22 21.97 11.96
N GLY A 370 20.24 22.87 11.98
CA GLY A 370 19.52 23.27 13.19
C GLY A 370 20.20 24.40 13.98
N ASN A 371 19.54 24.81 15.06
CA ASN A 371 20.02 25.85 15.96
C ASN A 371 20.90 25.22 17.07
N GLN A 372 22.16 25.61 17.14
CA GLN A 372 23.14 25.07 18.11
C GLN A 372 22.94 25.63 19.53
N ASN A 373 22.31 26.81 19.65
CA ASN A 373 22.12 27.50 20.93
C ASN A 373 20.75 27.20 21.57
N ASP A 374 20.02 26.25 21.01
CA ASP A 374 18.62 25.98 21.34
C ASP A 374 18.48 24.52 21.75
N GLU A 375 17.82 24.28 22.90
CA GLU A 375 17.54 22.94 23.42
C GLU A 375 16.05 22.58 23.29
N THR A 376 15.28 23.38 22.54
CA THR A 376 13.86 23.17 22.36
C THR A 376 13.55 21.77 21.84
N ARG A 377 12.53 21.18 22.47
CA ARG A 377 11.91 19.91 22.10
C ARG A 377 10.68 20.17 21.23
N PRO A 378 10.24 19.17 20.44
CA PRO A 378 8.96 19.27 19.75
C PRO A 378 7.84 19.47 20.77
N PHE A 379 6.89 20.34 20.47
CA PHE A 379 5.75 20.55 21.35
C PHE A 379 4.75 19.40 21.29
N LEU A 380 4.71 18.72 20.15
CA LEU A 380 3.80 17.62 19.86
C LEU A 380 4.56 16.52 19.15
N VAL A 381 4.46 15.31 19.67
CA VAL A 381 4.91 14.08 19.00
C VAL A 381 3.71 13.14 18.90
N LYS A 382 3.34 12.78 17.68
CA LYS A 382 2.30 11.79 17.39
C LYS A 382 2.95 10.55 16.79
N LYS A 383 2.63 9.38 17.31
CA LYS A 383 3.06 8.09 16.75
C LYS A 383 1.82 7.34 16.32
N VAL A 384 1.71 7.04 15.03
CA VAL A 384 0.56 6.33 14.44
C VAL A 384 0.99 4.91 14.09
N SER A 385 0.27 3.90 14.57
CA SER A 385 0.60 2.49 14.36
C SER A 385 0.47 2.11 12.90
N GLN A 386 1.19 1.05 12.50
CA GLN A 386 1.02 0.39 11.21
C GLN A 386 -0.45 0.11 10.87
N ASP A 387 -1.22 -0.34 11.86
CA ASP A 387 -2.59 -0.80 11.67
C ASP A 387 -3.54 0.37 11.36
N MET A 388 -3.39 1.45 12.12
CA MET A 388 -4.15 2.68 11.91
C MET A 388 -3.79 3.34 10.58
N LEU A 389 -2.52 3.28 10.15
CA LEU A 389 -2.09 3.73 8.83
C LEU A 389 -2.73 2.89 7.70
N THR A 390 -2.71 1.55 7.81
CA THR A 390 -3.35 0.66 6.84
C THR A 390 -4.85 0.93 6.75
N ALA A 391 -5.53 1.02 7.89
CA ALA A 391 -6.96 1.29 7.92
C ALA A 391 -7.31 2.68 7.36
N GLY A 392 -6.46 3.69 7.61
CA GLY A 392 -6.60 5.01 7.00
C GLY A 392 -6.43 4.99 5.49
N MET A 393 -5.41 4.31 4.98
CA MET A 393 -5.22 4.15 3.54
C MET A 393 -6.40 3.44 2.87
N ASN A 394 -6.98 2.43 3.52
CA ASN A 394 -8.19 1.75 3.03
C ASN A 394 -9.41 2.66 3.05
N PHE A 395 -9.60 3.47 4.09
CA PHE A 395 -10.70 4.45 4.14
C PHE A 395 -10.60 5.51 3.02
N LEU A 396 -9.39 5.87 2.60
CA LEU A 396 -9.12 6.82 1.52
C LEU A 396 -9.16 6.21 0.11
N LYS A 397 -9.36 4.90 0.00
CA LYS A 397 -9.34 4.14 -1.26
C LYS A 397 -10.63 4.36 -2.06
N ASP A 398 -10.73 5.50 -2.74
CA ASP A 398 -11.69 5.73 -3.82
C ASP A 398 -11.09 6.80 -4.76
N GLY A 399 -10.79 6.46 -6.01
CA GLY A 399 -10.52 7.48 -7.05
C GLY A 399 -9.12 7.60 -7.66
N THR A 400 -8.19 6.65 -7.52
CA THR A 400 -7.00 6.59 -8.40
C THR A 400 -7.04 5.35 -9.30
N SER A 401 -7.09 5.53 -10.61
CA SER A 401 -7.34 4.46 -11.60
C SER A 401 -6.18 3.49 -11.81
N TRP A 402 -4.99 3.80 -11.28
CA TRP A 402 -3.76 3.05 -11.56
C TRP A 402 -3.24 2.23 -10.39
N VAL A 403 -3.73 2.45 -9.16
CA VAL A 403 -3.34 1.65 -7.98
C VAL A 403 -4.62 1.08 -7.39
N LYS A 404 -4.82 -0.23 -7.61
CA LYS A 404 -6.02 -0.95 -7.15
C LYS A 404 -6.03 -1.16 -5.66
N GLU A 405 -4.86 -1.33 -5.08
CA GLU A 405 -4.64 -1.59 -3.66
C GLU A 405 -3.34 -0.92 -3.26
N SER A 406 -3.30 -0.33 -2.07
CA SER A 406 -2.08 0.24 -1.51
C SER A 406 -2.04 0.03 -0.01
N ASN A 407 -0.90 -0.42 0.49
CA ASN A 407 -0.60 -0.51 1.91
C ASN A 407 0.72 0.22 2.19
N LEU A 408 0.79 0.92 3.31
CA LEU A 408 1.99 1.58 3.78
C LEU A 408 2.58 0.74 4.90
N VAL A 409 3.77 0.18 4.72
CA VAL A 409 4.48 -0.60 5.73
C VAL A 409 5.56 0.25 6.39
N VAL A 410 5.46 0.39 7.71
CA VAL A 410 6.45 1.05 8.56
C VAL A 410 7.63 0.10 8.74
N ALA A 411 8.82 0.51 8.28
CA ALA A 411 10.04 -0.29 8.33
C ALA A 411 11.14 0.44 9.12
N PRO A 412 11.22 0.28 10.45
CA PRO A 412 12.17 0.99 11.32
C PRO A 412 13.65 0.79 10.98
N GLN A 413 13.99 -0.32 10.31
CA GLN A 413 15.33 -0.62 9.80
C GLN A 413 15.71 0.20 8.56
N LEU A 414 14.76 0.97 8.02
CA LEU A 414 14.95 1.91 6.92
C LEU A 414 14.63 3.32 7.43
N PRO A 415 15.32 4.37 6.95
CA PRO A 415 14.95 5.74 7.27
C PRO A 415 13.72 6.17 6.45
N GLY A 416 12.61 5.42 6.50
CA GLY A 416 11.40 5.70 5.73
C GLY A 416 10.31 4.62 5.78
N VAL A 417 9.60 4.42 4.68
CA VAL A 417 8.40 3.57 4.60
C VAL A 417 8.43 2.72 3.32
N ILE A 418 7.71 1.60 3.33
CA ILE A 418 7.56 0.73 2.18
C ILE A 418 6.12 0.81 1.69
N PHE A 419 5.90 1.30 0.48
CA PHE A 419 4.59 1.30 -0.15
C PHE A 419 4.40 -0.01 -0.91
N LYS A 420 3.46 -0.84 -0.49
CA LYS A 420 3.04 -2.04 -1.23
C LYS A 420 1.73 -1.76 -1.93
N GLY A 421 1.44 -2.46 -3.01
CA GLY A 421 0.15 -2.31 -3.67
C GLY A 421 0.03 -3.07 -4.97
N VAL A 422 -1.02 -2.79 -5.74
CA VAL A 422 -1.29 -3.41 -7.03
C VAL A 422 -1.47 -2.34 -8.10
N ILE A 423 -0.57 -2.29 -9.09
CA ILE A 423 -0.66 -1.37 -10.22
C ILE A 423 -1.67 -1.91 -11.24
N GLY A 424 -2.75 -1.17 -11.46
CA GLY A 424 -3.80 -1.49 -12.42
C GLY A 424 -3.44 -1.23 -13.89
N VAL A 425 -2.15 -1.15 -14.26
CA VAL A 425 -1.67 -0.85 -15.62
C VAL A 425 -0.73 -1.96 -16.12
N PRO A 426 -0.76 -2.34 -17.41
CA PRO A 426 0.18 -3.32 -17.97
C PRO A 426 1.66 -2.91 -17.83
N LEU A 427 2.53 -3.88 -17.50
CA LEU A 427 3.98 -3.67 -17.35
C LEU A 427 4.62 -3.04 -18.60
N LYS A 428 4.19 -3.50 -19.78
CA LYS A 428 4.67 -2.99 -21.07
C LYS A 428 4.42 -1.49 -21.26
N ASP A 429 3.35 -0.97 -20.68
CA ASP A 429 2.98 0.44 -20.81
C ASP A 429 3.81 1.28 -19.84
N LEU A 430 3.97 0.82 -18.58
CA LEU A 430 4.86 1.45 -17.60
C LEU A 430 6.32 1.52 -18.08
N LEU A 431 6.83 0.45 -18.69
CA LEU A 431 8.19 0.42 -19.25
C LEU A 431 8.33 1.31 -20.49
N SER A 432 7.24 1.58 -21.21
CA SER A 432 7.26 2.43 -22.40
C SER A 432 7.29 3.93 -22.11
N GLU A 433 6.78 4.35 -20.95
CA GLU A 433 6.88 5.73 -20.46
C GLU A 433 8.31 6.09 -20.01
N LYS A 434 9.23 5.11 -20.00
CA LYS A 434 10.65 5.29 -19.69
C LYS A 434 11.35 6.34 -20.58
N GLU A 435 10.84 6.55 -21.78
CA GLU A 435 11.56 7.21 -22.88
C GLU A 435 11.13 8.66 -23.12
N GLU A 436 9.93 9.05 -22.70
CA GLU A 436 9.37 10.38 -23.01
C GLU A 436 9.80 11.48 -22.01
N GLY A 437 10.58 11.13 -20.98
CA GLY A 437 11.01 12.07 -19.95
C GLY A 437 9.92 12.42 -18.93
N LEU A 438 10.26 13.22 -17.91
CA LEU A 438 9.38 13.58 -16.78
C LEU A 438 8.10 14.39 -17.16
N ILE A 439 7.83 14.69 -18.43
CA ILE A 439 6.71 15.55 -18.85
C ILE A 439 5.45 14.70 -19.03
N LEU A 440 4.89 14.17 -17.94
CA LEU A 440 3.84 13.14 -17.97
C LEU A 440 2.49 13.55 -17.35
N HIS A 441 2.08 14.82 -17.49
CA HIS A 441 0.78 15.22 -16.96
C HIS A 441 -0.44 14.75 -17.79
N ASP A 442 -0.26 14.48 -19.09
CA ASP A 442 -1.39 14.12 -19.98
C ASP A 442 -1.36 12.70 -20.55
N GLY A 443 -0.19 12.05 -20.66
CA GLY A 443 -0.06 10.69 -21.22
C GLY A 443 -0.68 9.59 -20.34
N LEU A 444 -0.61 9.75 -19.01
CA LEU A 444 -1.05 8.73 -18.04
C LEU A 444 -2.59 8.55 -17.98
N LYS A 445 -3.36 9.57 -18.40
CA LYS A 445 -4.85 9.51 -18.39
C LYS A 445 -5.43 8.50 -19.40
N ASN A 446 -4.65 8.10 -20.40
CA ASN A 446 -5.09 7.22 -21.49
C ASN A 446 -4.68 5.75 -21.31
N LEU A 447 -4.06 5.40 -20.18
CA LEU A 447 -3.64 4.03 -19.90
C LEU A 447 -4.85 3.13 -19.63
N THR A 448 -4.89 1.97 -20.30
CA THR A 448 -6.01 1.03 -20.15
C THR A 448 -5.85 0.24 -18.84
N PRO A 449 -6.84 0.29 -17.93
CA PRO A 449 -6.77 -0.46 -16.69
C PRO A 449 -6.86 -1.97 -16.95
N ILE A 450 -6.16 -2.79 -16.14
CA ILE A 450 -6.22 -4.27 -16.17
C ILE A 450 -6.90 -4.82 -14.93
N GLU A 451 -7.64 -5.92 -15.03
CA GLU A 451 -8.45 -6.52 -13.94
C GLU A 451 -7.63 -7.11 -12.78
N GLU A 452 -6.49 -7.78 -13.04
CA GLU A 452 -5.70 -8.41 -11.96
C GLU A 452 -4.59 -7.49 -11.38
N GLY A 453 -4.06 -6.56 -12.19
CA GLY A 453 -2.99 -5.64 -11.78
C GLY A 453 -1.62 -6.31 -11.51
N ILE A 454 -0.61 -5.51 -11.16
CA ILE A 454 0.77 -5.94 -10.91
C ILE A 454 1.13 -5.59 -9.46
N PRO A 455 1.37 -6.57 -8.57
CA PRO A 455 1.78 -6.24 -7.22
C PRO A 455 3.15 -5.56 -7.22
N PHE A 456 3.33 -4.57 -6.36
CA PHE A 456 4.57 -3.82 -6.23
C PHE A 456 4.94 -3.56 -4.77
N GLU A 457 6.22 -3.35 -4.54
CA GLU A 457 6.81 -2.91 -3.28
C GLU A 457 7.82 -1.80 -3.56
N LEU A 458 7.48 -0.56 -3.24
CA LEU A 458 8.32 0.64 -3.37
C LEU A 458 8.90 1.02 -2.01
N VAL A 459 10.21 0.96 -1.89
CA VAL A 459 10.93 1.38 -0.68
C VAL A 459 11.26 2.88 -0.78
N VAL A 460 10.68 3.70 0.09
CA VAL A 460 10.83 5.16 0.12
C VAL A 460 11.53 5.59 1.40
N GLU A 461 12.71 6.18 1.29
CA GLU A 461 13.40 6.87 2.37
C GLU A 461 12.83 8.29 2.52
N THR A 462 12.71 8.75 3.76
CA THR A 462 12.14 10.06 4.11
C THR A 462 13.13 10.82 4.97
N GLN A 463 13.29 12.11 4.68
CA GLN A 463 14.18 12.98 5.42
C GLN A 463 13.53 14.34 5.63
N THR A 464 13.42 14.77 6.89
CA THR A 464 12.95 16.13 7.17
C THR A 464 14.09 17.13 7.19
N GLU A 465 13.86 18.28 6.58
CA GLU A 465 14.72 19.45 6.59
C GLU A 465 14.05 20.58 7.39
N ASP A 466 14.80 21.63 7.71
CA ASP A 466 14.24 22.78 8.44
C ASP A 466 13.21 23.53 7.58
N ASN A 467 12.27 24.22 8.23
CA ASN A 467 11.15 24.93 7.58
C ASN A 467 10.05 24.01 7.02
N GLY A 468 9.93 22.80 7.57
CA GLY A 468 8.85 21.87 7.25
C GLY A 468 9.06 21.07 5.96
N TRP A 469 10.24 21.07 5.36
CA TRP A 469 10.48 20.31 4.14
C TRP A 469 10.64 18.82 4.45
N LEU A 470 9.93 17.96 3.72
CA LEU A 470 10.05 16.51 3.72
C LEU A 470 10.60 16.07 2.36
N SER A 471 11.81 15.56 2.37
CA SER A 471 12.47 14.96 1.22
C SER A 471 12.12 13.47 1.14
N LEU A 472 11.65 13.03 -0.03
CA LEU A 472 11.32 11.65 -0.35
C LEU A 472 12.34 11.09 -1.35
N ASP A 473 12.87 9.90 -1.06
CA ASP A 473 13.80 9.20 -1.93
C ASP A 473 13.47 7.71 -2.06
N ALA A 474 12.90 7.28 -3.20
CA ALA A 474 12.76 5.83 -3.43
C ALA A 474 14.11 5.16 -3.71
N LYS A 475 14.40 4.15 -2.89
CA LYS A 475 15.59 3.31 -2.91
C LYS A 475 15.48 2.21 -3.97
N SER A 476 14.33 1.54 -4.00
CA SER A 476 14.06 0.41 -4.88
C SER A 476 12.56 0.22 -5.08
N ILE A 477 12.20 -0.42 -6.19
CA ILE A 477 10.87 -0.99 -6.41
C ILE A 477 11.02 -2.44 -6.85
N THR A 478 10.22 -3.30 -6.24
CA THR A 478 10.00 -4.66 -6.70
C THR A 478 8.63 -4.73 -7.34
N LEU A 479 8.53 -5.28 -8.56
CA LEU A 479 7.26 -5.65 -9.17
C LEU A 479 7.13 -7.16 -9.12
N PHE A 480 5.91 -7.67 -8.96
CA PHE A 480 5.61 -9.10 -8.77
C PHE A 480 6.21 -9.70 -7.50
N GLU A 481 5.79 -10.92 -7.16
CA GLU A 481 6.26 -11.65 -5.99
C GLU A 481 6.96 -12.96 -6.35
N GLY A 482 7.75 -13.46 -5.41
CA GLY A 482 8.45 -14.74 -5.50
C GLY A 482 9.39 -14.83 -6.70
N ALA A 483 9.42 -15.98 -7.37
CA ALA A 483 10.32 -16.24 -8.50
C ALA A 483 10.08 -15.32 -9.73
N LYS A 484 8.96 -14.58 -9.78
CA LYS A 484 8.65 -13.64 -10.86
C LYS A 484 9.03 -12.19 -10.53
N ALA A 485 9.62 -11.93 -9.36
CA ALA A 485 9.97 -10.58 -8.94
C ALA A 485 10.92 -9.88 -9.94
N LEU A 486 10.61 -8.63 -10.28
CA LEU A 486 11.49 -7.70 -10.99
C LEU A 486 11.93 -6.63 -10.02
N HIS A 487 13.21 -6.64 -9.68
CA HIS A 487 13.81 -5.65 -8.81
C HIS A 487 14.40 -4.51 -9.63
N PHE A 488 14.05 -3.28 -9.28
CA PHE A 488 14.62 -2.04 -9.80
C PHE A 488 15.23 -1.27 -8.65
N ALA A 489 16.52 -0.96 -8.74
CA ALA A 489 17.26 -0.29 -7.68
C ALA A 489 18.02 0.91 -8.24
N ARG A 490 18.25 1.93 -7.40
CA ARG A 490 18.97 3.14 -7.83
C ARG A 490 20.41 2.86 -8.31
N ASN A 491 20.94 1.68 -8.01
CA ASN A 491 22.28 1.24 -8.40
C ASN A 491 22.40 0.92 -9.90
N ASP A 492 21.35 1.12 -10.69
CA ASP A 492 21.40 1.10 -12.15
C ASP A 492 20.84 2.42 -12.71
N ASN A 493 21.61 3.06 -13.60
CA ASN A 493 21.20 4.30 -14.27
C ASN A 493 19.89 4.11 -15.05
N ASN A 494 19.66 2.91 -15.58
CA ASN A 494 18.45 2.54 -16.31
C ASN A 494 17.21 2.39 -15.41
N ASP A 495 17.42 2.07 -14.14
CA ASP A 495 16.36 1.88 -13.13
C ASP A 495 15.96 3.16 -12.44
N LYS A 496 16.91 4.09 -12.33
CA LYS A 496 16.71 5.39 -11.72
C LYS A 496 15.54 6.14 -12.35
N PHE A 497 15.38 6.08 -13.68
CA PHE A 497 14.23 6.68 -14.35
C PHE A 497 12.91 6.06 -13.87
N PHE A 498 12.84 4.73 -13.82
CA PHE A 498 11.61 4.02 -13.44
C PHE A 498 11.22 4.30 -11.98
N LEU A 499 12.22 4.36 -11.10
CA LEU A 499 12.05 4.80 -9.73
C LEU A 499 11.56 6.25 -9.65
N ASP A 500 12.16 7.17 -10.40
CA ASP A 500 11.77 8.59 -10.39
C ASP A 500 10.37 8.80 -11.02
N LEU A 501 9.99 8.02 -12.05
CA LEU A 501 8.65 7.99 -12.64
C LEU A 501 7.61 7.49 -11.65
N LEU A 502 7.85 6.35 -11.00
CA LEU A 502 6.90 5.81 -10.03
C LEU A 502 6.86 6.64 -8.76
N LYS A 503 7.96 7.28 -8.36
CA LYS A 503 7.94 8.34 -7.34
C LYS A 503 6.97 9.45 -7.75
N LEU A 504 7.05 9.93 -8.99
CA LEU A 504 6.10 10.93 -9.51
C LEU A 504 4.69 10.40 -9.60
N THR A 505 4.46 9.15 -10.01
CA THR A 505 3.12 8.55 -10.06
C THR A 505 2.55 8.36 -8.67
N VAL A 506 3.36 7.96 -7.68
CA VAL A 506 2.96 7.91 -6.27
C VAL A 506 2.68 9.32 -5.78
N VAL A 507 3.57 10.28 -6.03
CA VAL A 507 3.38 11.69 -5.69
C VAL A 507 2.17 12.29 -6.41
N GLN A 508 1.85 11.90 -7.64
CA GLN A 508 0.68 12.30 -8.44
C GLN A 508 -0.56 11.47 -8.14
N SER A 509 -0.45 10.31 -7.51
CA SER A 509 -1.61 9.60 -6.95
C SER A 509 -1.97 10.26 -5.63
N LEU A 510 -0.94 10.58 -4.84
CA LEU A 510 -1.01 11.43 -3.65
C LEU A 510 -1.39 12.88 -3.98
N ALA A 511 -1.07 13.39 -5.18
CA ALA A 511 -1.42 14.73 -5.67
C ALA A 511 -2.52 14.69 -6.74
N GLY A 512 -3.04 13.52 -7.10
CA GLY A 512 -4.35 13.32 -7.76
C GLY A 512 -5.43 13.42 -6.69
N LEU A 513 -5.00 13.26 -5.44
CA LEU A 513 -5.33 14.16 -4.36
C LEU A 513 -4.71 15.61 -4.58
N SER A 514 -5.00 16.43 -5.65
CA SER A 514 -4.96 17.94 -5.79
C SER A 514 -6.34 18.70 -5.91
N PHE A 515 -6.79 19.61 -5.01
CA PHE A 515 -8.09 20.35 -5.08
C PHE A 515 -7.82 21.85 -5.07
N GLU A 516 -8.85 22.58 -5.48
CA GLU A 516 -8.96 24.03 -5.56
C GLU A 516 -9.77 24.60 -4.38
N LEU A 517 -9.45 25.85 -4.01
CA LEU A 517 -9.85 26.46 -2.74
C LEU A 517 -11.29 26.90 -2.89
N GLU A 518 -12.19 26.23 -2.17
CA GLU A 518 -13.37 26.95 -1.72
C GLU A 518 -12.91 27.89 -0.60
N LYS A 519 -12.93 29.19 -0.93
CA LYS A 519 -12.76 30.30 0.00
C LYS A 519 -13.58 30.03 1.26
N ASP A 520 -13.07 30.45 2.41
CA ASP A 520 -13.77 30.49 3.70
C ASP A 520 -15.23 30.93 3.53
N GLU A 521 -16.13 29.96 3.32
CA GLU A 521 -17.56 30.18 3.43
C GLU A 521 -17.87 30.35 4.92
N ASP A 522 -18.78 31.29 5.19
CA ASP A 522 -19.19 31.67 6.53
C ASP A 522 -19.58 30.43 7.35
N THR A 523 -19.04 30.31 8.57
CA THR A 523 -19.13 29.08 9.38
C THR A 523 -20.57 28.60 9.65
N GLU A 524 -21.56 29.47 9.52
CA GLU A 524 -22.98 29.13 9.65
C GLU A 524 -23.56 28.45 8.40
N GLU A 525 -23.16 28.87 7.20
CA GLU A 525 -23.71 28.33 5.95
C GLU A 525 -23.22 26.88 5.72
N LYS A 526 -21.97 26.60 6.09
CA LYS A 526 -21.40 25.24 6.07
C LYS A 526 -22.10 24.31 7.05
N LYS A 527 -22.37 24.79 8.28
CA LYS A 527 -23.13 24.03 9.29
C LYS A 527 -24.55 23.70 8.81
N GLU A 528 -25.24 24.66 8.20
CA GLU A 528 -26.59 24.47 7.67
C GLU A 528 -26.61 23.45 6.54
N ARG A 529 -25.61 23.49 5.64
CA ARG A 529 -25.44 22.48 4.58
C ARG A 529 -25.18 21.07 5.15
N GLU A 530 -24.31 20.94 6.15
CA GLU A 530 -24.02 19.66 6.82
C GLU A 530 -25.25 19.08 7.53
N LEU A 531 -25.97 19.91 8.28
CA LEU A 531 -27.23 19.53 8.94
C LEU A 531 -28.31 19.13 7.94
N LYS A 532 -28.45 19.87 6.83
CA LYS A 532 -29.41 19.55 5.78
C LYS A 532 -29.09 18.23 5.10
N LYS A 533 -27.81 17.95 4.82
CA LYS A 533 -27.36 16.65 4.31
C LYS A 533 -27.70 15.53 5.29
N LEU A 534 -27.40 15.70 6.58
CA LEU A 534 -27.73 14.73 7.61
C LEU A 534 -29.25 14.49 7.71
N LYS A 535 -30.06 15.55 7.81
CA LYS A 535 -31.53 15.45 7.87
C LYS A 535 -32.07 14.71 6.64
N SER A 536 -31.59 15.04 5.44
CA SER A 536 -32.00 14.35 4.20
C SER A 536 -31.62 12.87 4.18
N TYR A 537 -30.45 12.51 4.73
CA TYR A 537 -30.02 11.12 4.88
C TYR A 537 -30.94 10.37 5.85
N VAL A 538 -31.18 10.95 7.03
CA VAL A 538 -32.06 10.39 8.07
C VAL A 538 -33.47 10.16 7.51
N GLU A 539 -34.02 11.14 6.81
CA GLU A 539 -35.31 11.02 6.13
C GLU A 539 -35.31 9.89 5.10
N SER A 540 -34.24 9.75 4.32
CA SER A 540 -34.15 8.69 3.31
C SER A 540 -34.01 7.28 3.89
N LEU A 541 -33.30 7.13 5.02
CA LEU A 541 -33.25 5.86 5.74
C LEU A 541 -34.58 5.53 6.40
N ARG A 542 -35.26 6.52 7.01
CA ARG A 542 -36.61 6.34 7.56
C ARG A 542 -37.60 5.94 6.46
N ALA A 543 -37.56 6.60 5.31
CA ALA A 543 -38.38 6.23 4.16
C ALA A 543 -38.10 4.80 3.68
N SER A 544 -36.83 4.39 3.64
CA SER A 544 -36.44 3.01 3.27
C SER A 544 -36.90 1.97 4.31
N TYR A 545 -36.98 2.37 5.58
CA TYR A 545 -37.56 1.55 6.65
C TYR A 545 -39.09 1.49 6.56
N ASP A 546 -39.78 2.59 6.26
CA ASP A 546 -41.24 2.66 6.21
C ASP A 546 -41.85 2.07 4.92
N SER A 547 -41.16 2.15 3.78
CA SER A 547 -41.58 1.54 2.51
C SER A 547 -41.56 0.00 2.53
N SER A 548 -40.92 -0.60 3.54
CA SER A 548 -40.72 -2.05 3.69
C SER A 548 -41.95 -2.83 4.21
N ILE A 549 -43.06 -2.15 4.51
CA ILE A 549 -44.30 -2.83 4.93
C ILE A 549 -44.95 -3.61 3.75
N GLN A 550 -44.44 -3.49 2.51
CA GLN A 550 -45.01 -4.16 1.34
C GLN A 550 -44.02 -4.91 0.39
N GLU A 551 -42.69 -4.87 0.58
CA GLU A 551 -41.68 -5.55 -0.28
C GLU A 551 -40.78 -6.54 0.49
N SER A 552 -40.05 -7.40 -0.24
CA SER A 552 -39.24 -8.47 0.34
C SER A 552 -38.15 -7.95 1.31
N PHE A 553 -37.89 -8.68 2.41
CA PHE A 553 -36.86 -8.29 3.40
C PHE A 553 -35.48 -8.07 2.78
N ILE A 554 -35.15 -8.81 1.70
CA ILE A 554 -33.86 -8.73 1.01
C ILE A 554 -33.72 -7.41 0.24
N ASP A 555 -34.78 -6.97 -0.47
CA ASP A 555 -34.78 -5.69 -1.16
C ASP A 555 -34.59 -4.53 -0.19
N SER A 556 -35.18 -4.63 1.01
CA SER A 556 -35.03 -3.65 2.08
C SER A 556 -33.59 -3.57 2.61
N ILE A 557 -32.92 -4.71 2.82
CA ILE A 557 -31.49 -4.76 3.22
C ILE A 557 -30.61 -4.13 2.13
N LYS A 558 -30.80 -4.53 0.87
CA LYS A 558 -30.06 -4.03 -0.29
C LYS A 558 -30.22 -2.52 -0.47
N GLN A 559 -31.45 -2.01 -0.36
CA GLN A 559 -31.75 -0.58 -0.46
C GLN A 559 -31.13 0.20 0.70
N THR A 560 -31.17 -0.34 1.92
CA THR A 560 -30.58 0.31 3.11
C THR A 560 -29.06 0.44 2.98
N ILE A 561 -28.36 -0.64 2.61
CA ILE A 561 -26.91 -0.63 2.36
C ILE A 561 -26.55 0.32 1.22
N SER A 562 -27.30 0.28 0.12
CA SER A 562 -27.07 1.18 -1.03
C SER A 562 -27.28 2.64 -0.64
N THR A 563 -28.31 2.92 0.16
CA THR A 563 -28.62 4.27 0.66
C THR A 563 -27.51 4.77 1.58
N ASP A 564 -26.95 3.91 2.44
CA ASP A 564 -25.79 4.28 3.26
C ASP A 564 -24.59 4.67 2.41
N ILE A 565 -24.21 3.82 1.44
CA ILE A 565 -23.04 4.06 0.58
C ILE A 565 -23.17 5.38 -0.20
N ILE A 566 -24.39 5.72 -0.63
CA ILE A 566 -24.64 6.88 -1.51
C ILE A 566 -24.87 8.16 -0.70
N LYS A 567 -25.64 8.09 0.40
CA LYS A 567 -26.17 9.28 1.08
C LYS A 567 -25.53 9.54 2.43
N ASN A 568 -24.81 8.60 3.05
CA ASN A 568 -24.19 8.82 4.35
C ASN A 568 -23.10 9.90 4.21
N PRO A 569 -23.26 11.07 4.88
CA PRO A 569 -22.31 12.16 4.76
C PRO A 569 -20.91 11.77 5.26
N PHE A 570 -20.80 10.77 6.13
CA PHE A 570 -19.54 10.30 6.70
C PHE A 570 -18.84 9.23 5.84
N THR A 571 -19.59 8.50 5.01
CA THR A 571 -19.05 7.62 3.97
C THR A 571 -18.47 8.43 2.80
N ALA A 572 -19.06 9.60 2.50
CA ALA A 572 -18.50 10.56 1.54
C ALA A 572 -17.40 11.45 2.15
N ALA A 573 -17.40 11.66 3.48
CA ALA A 573 -16.44 12.52 4.16
C ALA A 573 -14.98 12.11 3.97
N GLY A 574 -14.64 10.84 3.73
CA GLY A 574 -13.26 10.48 3.37
C GLY A 574 -12.82 11.14 2.08
N GLN A 575 -13.66 11.04 1.05
CA GLN A 575 -13.48 11.76 -0.21
C GLN A 575 -13.55 13.27 0.05
N ASP A 576 -14.62 13.81 0.64
CA ASP A 576 -14.80 15.27 0.85
C ASP A 576 -13.73 15.91 1.77
N TYR A 577 -13.14 15.16 2.71
CA TYR A 577 -12.08 15.61 3.63
C TYR A 577 -10.71 15.59 2.97
N VAL A 578 -10.39 14.50 2.25
CA VAL A 578 -9.30 14.54 1.27
C VAL A 578 -9.56 15.67 0.32
N ASN A 579 -10.84 15.96 0.02
CA ASN A 579 -11.18 16.97 -0.94
C ASN A 579 -10.89 18.40 -0.43
N ALA A 580 -11.22 18.67 0.83
CA ALA A 580 -10.97 19.94 1.48
C ALA A 580 -9.48 20.15 1.86
N LYS A 581 -8.72 19.09 2.16
CA LYS A 581 -7.32 19.17 2.65
C LYS A 581 -6.23 19.08 1.58
N LYS A 582 -6.64 18.84 0.35
CA LYS A 582 -5.79 18.60 -0.82
C LYS A 582 -4.94 19.81 -1.22
N GLU A 583 -5.51 21.00 -1.10
CA GLU A 583 -4.82 22.25 -1.44
C GLU A 583 -4.00 22.80 -0.30
N ILE A 584 -4.49 22.50 0.90
CA ILE A 584 -3.81 22.73 2.14
C ILE A 584 -2.44 22.02 2.04
N LEU A 585 -2.40 20.69 1.87
CA LEU A 585 -1.14 19.94 1.87
C LEU A 585 -0.23 20.13 0.64
N PHE A 586 -0.72 20.62 -0.50
CA PHE A 586 0.04 20.62 -1.75
C PHE A 586 0.10 21.96 -2.50
N GLY A 587 -0.50 23.03 -1.97
CA GLY A 587 -0.42 24.39 -2.51
C GLY A 587 0.99 24.97 -2.53
N ARG A 588 1.67 24.88 -3.70
CA ARG A 588 3.05 25.36 -4.01
C ARG A 588 4.21 24.59 -3.35
N ILE A 589 4.07 23.28 -3.20
CA ILE A 589 4.82 22.51 -2.20
C ILE A 589 5.88 21.54 -2.76
N PHE A 590 5.82 21.16 -4.04
CA PHE A 590 6.76 20.19 -4.63
C PHE A 590 7.96 20.86 -5.31
N LYS A 591 9.17 20.48 -4.89
CA LYS A 591 10.43 20.85 -5.55
C LYS A 591 11.26 19.60 -5.81
N TYR A 592 11.58 19.30 -7.07
CA TYR A 592 12.70 18.41 -7.38
C TYR A 592 13.98 19.22 -7.27
N ASP A 593 14.89 18.81 -6.39
CA ASP A 593 16.18 19.46 -6.27
C ASP A 593 17.24 18.71 -7.10
N PRO A 594 17.74 19.32 -8.20
CA PRO A 594 18.65 18.63 -9.12
C PRO A 594 20.03 18.36 -8.50
N LYS A 595 20.39 19.01 -7.37
CA LYS A 595 21.70 18.81 -6.72
C LYS A 595 21.73 17.52 -5.92
N ASP A 596 20.73 17.29 -5.07
CA ASP A 596 20.65 16.09 -4.22
C ASP A 596 19.79 14.98 -4.84
N LYS A 597 19.06 15.30 -5.92
CA LYS A 597 18.15 14.42 -6.68
C LYS A 597 16.99 13.91 -5.82
N LEU A 598 16.49 14.75 -4.90
CA LEU A 598 15.39 14.45 -4.00
C LEU A 598 14.10 15.17 -4.42
N PHE A 599 12.96 14.54 -4.17
CA PHE A 599 11.66 15.19 -4.23
C PHE A 599 11.35 15.79 -2.87
N LYS A 600 11.17 17.10 -2.80
CA LYS A 600 10.91 17.82 -1.55
C LYS A 600 9.46 18.30 -1.50
N ILE A 601 8.83 18.10 -0.35
CA ILE A 601 7.46 18.47 -0.03
C ILE A 601 7.51 19.42 1.16
N GLN A 602 7.19 20.70 0.99
CA GLN A 602 6.98 21.60 2.12
C GLN A 602 5.70 21.27 2.89
N LEU A 603 5.83 20.68 4.08
CA LEU A 603 4.75 20.48 5.03
C LEU A 603 4.49 21.80 5.77
N ASP A 604 3.61 22.65 5.23
CA ASP A 604 3.28 23.93 5.87
C ASP A 604 2.31 23.71 7.08
N PRO A 605 2.63 24.13 8.28
CA PRO A 605 1.76 24.13 9.47
C PRO A 605 0.64 25.19 9.47
N LYS A 606 0.77 26.28 8.69
CA LYS A 606 -0.25 27.36 8.55
C LYS A 606 -1.55 26.87 7.93
N LEU A 607 -1.47 25.72 7.30
CA LEU A 607 -2.50 24.90 6.73
C LEU A 607 -3.64 24.48 7.67
N VAL A 608 -3.39 24.44 8.98
CA VAL A 608 -4.42 24.10 9.97
C VAL A 608 -5.13 25.34 10.52
N ALA A 609 -4.41 26.46 10.64
CA ALA A 609 -4.95 27.77 10.97
C ALA A 609 -3.88 28.84 10.67
N GLU A 610 -4.20 29.79 9.79
CA GLU A 610 -3.34 30.95 9.55
C GLU A 610 -3.23 31.83 10.81
N ASN A 611 -4.35 31.95 11.53
CA ASN A 611 -4.47 32.70 12.78
C ASN A 611 -5.33 31.94 13.82
N ILE A 612 -4.94 31.96 15.09
CA ILE A 612 -5.80 31.54 16.22
C ILE A 612 -6.31 32.83 16.86
N SER A 613 -7.60 33.15 16.69
CA SER A 613 -8.20 34.39 17.22
C SER A 613 -7.43 35.67 16.83
N GLY A 614 -6.90 35.71 15.59
CA GLY A 614 -6.11 36.84 15.07
C GLY A 614 -4.60 36.78 15.34
N ALA A 615 -4.09 35.75 16.04
CA ALA A 615 -2.67 35.55 16.34
C ALA A 615 -1.97 34.62 15.33
N LYS A 616 -0.79 34.99 14.81
CA LYS A 616 -0.07 34.20 13.77
C LYS A 616 0.53 32.90 14.34
N ASN A 617 0.39 31.79 13.61
CA ASN A 617 1.02 30.51 13.96
C ASN A 617 2.40 30.33 13.29
N ASP A 618 3.36 29.76 14.04
CA ASP A 618 4.75 29.47 13.65
C ASP A 618 5.24 28.06 14.06
N ILE A 619 4.32 27.19 14.49
CA ILE A 619 4.53 25.72 14.54
C ILE A 619 5.02 25.27 13.17
N GLN A 620 5.82 24.20 13.04
CA GLN A 620 6.20 23.49 11.81
C GLN A 620 6.51 22.01 12.05
N VAL A 621 6.40 21.17 11.01
CA VAL A 621 6.78 19.76 11.10
C VAL A 621 8.30 19.65 11.23
N TRP A 622 8.75 18.92 12.24
CA TRP A 622 10.18 18.73 12.54
C TRP A 622 10.69 17.35 12.09
N ASN A 623 9.87 16.31 12.21
CA ASN A 623 10.28 14.94 11.90
C ASN A 623 9.12 14.11 11.40
N VAL A 624 9.41 13.24 10.44
CA VAL A 624 8.57 12.12 10.01
C VAL A 624 9.49 10.91 9.94
N SER A 625 9.29 9.90 10.78
CA SER A 625 10.18 8.74 10.81
C SER A 625 9.51 7.45 11.29
N PRO A 626 9.85 6.29 10.70
CA PRO A 626 9.46 5.00 11.27
C PRO A 626 10.20 4.75 12.58
N VAL A 627 9.53 4.14 13.55
CA VAL A 627 10.11 3.78 14.85
C VAL A 627 9.52 2.45 15.32
N PHE A 628 10.36 1.54 15.79
CA PHE A 628 9.94 0.41 16.61
C PHE A 628 9.99 0.80 18.09
N LEU A 629 8.90 0.61 18.81
CA LEU A 629 8.87 0.78 20.26
C LEU A 629 8.86 -0.60 20.91
N GLU A 630 10.01 -1.02 21.44
CA GLU A 630 10.16 -2.32 22.12
C GLU A 630 9.20 -2.45 23.30
N SER A 631 9.00 -1.38 24.07
CA SER A 631 8.04 -1.34 25.20
C SER A 631 6.58 -1.54 24.79
N GLN A 632 6.27 -1.48 23.49
CA GLN A 632 4.93 -1.69 22.95
C GLN A 632 4.87 -2.87 21.98
N ASN A 633 6.03 -3.49 21.68
CA ASN A 633 6.20 -4.48 20.63
C ASN A 633 5.42 -4.11 19.35
N ASN A 634 5.56 -2.86 18.90
CA ASN A 634 4.77 -2.30 17.79
C ASN A 634 5.57 -1.25 17.01
N THR A 635 5.25 -1.12 15.71
CA THR A 635 5.87 -0.17 14.78
C THR A 635 4.96 1.03 14.54
N TYR A 636 5.55 2.21 14.58
CA TYR A 636 4.84 3.48 14.43
C TYR A 636 5.52 4.39 13.40
N LEU A 637 4.70 5.17 12.69
CA LEU A 637 5.17 6.37 12.02
C LEU A 637 5.07 7.55 13.00
N GLU A 638 6.22 8.08 13.40
CA GLU A 638 6.30 9.27 14.25
C GLU A 638 6.24 10.53 13.41
N LEU A 639 5.35 11.45 13.79
CA LEU A 639 5.28 12.83 13.33
C LEU A 639 5.56 13.75 14.51
N SER A 640 6.52 14.66 14.39
CA SER A 640 6.79 15.67 15.41
C SER A 640 6.62 17.07 14.85
N ALA A 641 6.14 17.97 15.69
CA ALA A 641 5.99 19.38 15.38
C ALA A 641 6.58 20.26 16.49
N GLY A 642 7.20 21.36 16.09
CA GLY A 642 7.87 22.32 16.97
C GLY A 642 7.89 23.71 16.36
N LYS A 643 8.47 24.70 17.03
CA LYS A 643 8.51 26.10 16.56
C LYS A 643 9.83 26.44 15.92
N GLY A 644 9.80 27.03 14.72
CA GLY A 644 11.02 27.43 14.04
C GLY A 644 11.97 26.25 13.80
N ARG A 645 13.27 26.52 13.59
CA ARG A 645 14.27 25.48 13.27
C ARG A 645 14.43 24.48 14.41
N ARG A 646 14.75 23.24 14.05
CA ARG A 646 15.02 22.17 15.03
C ARG A 646 16.30 22.50 15.81
N SER A 647 16.35 22.10 17.08
CA SER A 647 17.59 22.10 17.84
C SER A 647 18.54 21.03 17.30
N THR A 648 19.85 21.32 17.29
CA THR A 648 20.86 20.32 16.89
C THR A 648 20.83 19.10 17.81
N ASN A 649 20.50 19.29 19.09
CA ASN A 649 20.32 18.19 20.06
C ASN A 649 19.16 17.27 19.67
N TYR A 650 18.01 17.83 19.28
CA TYR A 650 16.87 17.03 18.81
C TYR A 650 17.19 16.25 17.52
N ILE A 651 17.87 16.89 16.55
CA ILE A 651 18.29 16.22 15.30
C ILE A 651 19.18 15.00 15.63
N ARG A 652 20.18 15.17 16.50
CA ARG A 652 21.05 14.08 16.94
C ARG A 652 20.30 12.98 17.69
N GLN A 653 19.33 13.35 18.53
CA GLN A 653 18.51 12.38 19.26
C GLN A 653 17.70 11.50 18.31
N VAL A 654 17.02 12.10 17.33
CA VAL A 654 16.25 11.38 16.30
C VAL A 654 17.17 10.45 15.51
N HIS A 655 18.31 10.96 15.06
CA HIS A 655 19.30 10.21 14.30
C HIS A 655 19.88 9.02 15.08
N ASN A 656 20.28 9.22 16.33
CA ASN A 656 20.81 8.16 17.20
C ASN A 656 19.76 7.08 17.47
N ARG A 657 18.49 7.46 17.65
CA ARG A 657 17.39 6.52 17.87
C ARG A 657 17.15 5.65 16.62
N GLN A 658 17.08 6.25 15.44
CA GLN A 658 16.96 5.52 14.18
C GLN A 658 18.11 4.54 13.98
N ASN A 659 19.33 4.95 14.34
CA ASN A 659 20.53 4.14 14.22
C ASN A 659 20.80 3.21 15.42
N SER A 660 19.88 3.11 16.38
CA SER A 660 20.00 2.13 17.46
C SER A 660 20.01 0.71 16.90
N GLN A 661 20.68 -0.23 17.58
CA GLN A 661 20.71 -1.64 17.15
C GLN A 661 19.31 -2.24 17.02
N ILE A 662 18.39 -1.82 17.90
CA ILE A 662 16.98 -2.25 17.90
C ILE A 662 16.28 -1.86 16.59
N ASN A 663 16.35 -0.58 16.19
CA ASN A 663 15.71 -0.12 14.95
C ASN A 663 16.46 -0.62 13.71
N ALA A 664 17.78 -0.47 13.66
CA ALA A 664 18.60 -0.84 12.50
C ALA A 664 18.66 -2.36 12.26
N GLY A 665 18.40 -3.17 13.28
CA GLY A 665 18.32 -4.63 13.23
C GLY A 665 16.90 -5.19 13.20
N PHE A 666 15.87 -4.35 13.11
CA PHE A 666 14.48 -4.80 13.12
C PHE A 666 14.18 -5.71 11.91
N SER A 667 13.73 -6.93 12.19
CA SER A 667 13.37 -7.95 11.18
C SER A 667 11.91 -8.39 11.25
N GLY A 668 11.12 -7.83 12.16
CA GLY A 668 9.75 -8.24 12.46
C GLY A 668 9.46 -8.15 13.96
N LEU A 669 8.19 -8.30 14.32
CA LEU A 669 7.75 -8.36 15.73
C LEU A 669 8.19 -9.69 16.35
N GLN A 670 8.51 -9.69 17.65
CA GLN A 670 8.99 -10.89 18.35
C GLN A 670 7.88 -11.94 18.55
N ASP A 671 6.66 -11.47 18.82
CA ASP A 671 5.41 -12.25 18.90
C ASP A 671 4.23 -11.32 18.60
N ASP A 672 3.45 -11.61 17.56
CA ASP A 672 2.29 -10.80 17.15
C ASP A 672 1.17 -10.81 18.21
N HIS A 673 1.13 -11.83 19.07
CA HIS A 673 0.14 -11.97 20.14
C HIS A 673 0.43 -11.07 21.35
N GLN A 674 1.64 -10.52 21.46
CA GLN A 674 2.08 -9.64 22.54
C GLN A 674 2.27 -8.20 22.05
N ARG A 675 1.37 -7.70 21.20
CA ARG A 675 1.46 -6.35 20.62
C ARG A 675 0.56 -5.37 21.38
N SER A 676 1.05 -4.18 21.74
CA SER A 676 0.21 -3.14 22.36
C SER A 676 -0.98 -2.73 21.50
N SER A 677 -2.12 -2.46 22.14
CA SER A 677 -3.33 -1.93 21.49
C SER A 677 -3.29 -0.42 21.23
N ALA A 678 -2.21 0.28 21.62
CA ALA A 678 -2.08 1.70 21.31
C ALA A 678 -1.78 1.90 19.83
N ASP A 679 -2.75 2.50 19.14
CA ASP A 679 -2.68 2.87 17.73
C ASP A 679 -2.21 4.30 17.53
N LEU A 680 -2.50 5.18 18.48
CA LEU A 680 -2.07 6.57 18.45
C LEU A 680 -1.49 6.95 19.81
N ILE A 681 -0.20 7.27 19.83
CA ILE A 681 0.48 7.81 21.00
C ILE A 681 0.72 9.30 20.76
N THR A 682 0.16 10.14 21.63
CA THR A 682 0.31 11.59 21.52
C THR A 682 1.02 12.14 22.74
N THR A 683 2.20 12.73 22.54
CA THR A 683 2.99 13.37 23.59
C THR A 683 2.96 14.89 23.40
N PHE A 684 2.64 15.62 24.46
CA PHE A 684 2.63 17.08 24.52
C PHE A 684 3.70 17.58 25.49
N ASN A 685 4.46 18.61 25.10
CA ASN A 685 5.39 19.31 25.99
C ASN A 685 4.72 20.57 26.58
N PHE A 686 4.68 20.65 27.92
CA PHE A 686 3.93 21.66 28.66
C PHE A 686 4.64 23.01 28.69
N ASP A 687 5.96 23.04 28.76
CA ASP A 687 6.76 24.28 28.68
C ASP A 687 6.42 25.05 27.40
N TYR A 688 6.31 24.32 26.29
CA TYR A 688 5.90 24.92 25.03
C TYR A 688 4.43 25.34 25.02
N LEU A 689 3.53 24.49 25.52
CA LEU A 689 2.10 24.78 25.54
C LEU A 689 1.80 26.05 26.34
N GLU A 690 2.47 26.23 27.48
CA GLU A 690 2.45 27.45 28.27
C GLU A 690 2.93 28.66 27.45
N SER A 691 4.11 28.57 26.83
CA SER A 691 4.67 29.65 26.02
C SER A 691 3.76 30.07 24.87
N ALA A 692 3.19 29.09 24.16
CA ALA A 692 2.28 29.31 23.04
C ALA A 692 0.94 29.90 23.50
N ALA A 693 0.33 29.34 24.55
CA ALA A 693 -0.92 29.85 25.11
C ALA A 693 -0.75 31.30 25.60
N ASN A 694 0.35 31.60 26.31
CA ASN A 694 0.64 32.95 26.79
C ASN A 694 0.89 33.94 25.65
N ARG A 695 1.57 33.53 24.56
CA ARG A 695 1.70 34.37 23.37
C ARG A 695 0.35 34.66 22.73
N ILE A 696 -0.47 33.63 22.53
CA ILE A 696 -1.81 33.77 21.93
C ILE A 696 -2.69 34.67 22.82
N LEU A 697 -2.71 34.45 24.13
CA LEU A 697 -3.46 35.27 25.09
C LEU A 697 -2.99 36.73 25.07
N LYS A 698 -1.67 36.96 24.96
CA LYS A 698 -1.10 38.30 24.83
C LYS A 698 -1.54 38.97 23.52
N GLU A 699 -1.42 38.29 22.38
CA GLU A 699 -1.83 38.82 21.07
C GLU A 699 -3.35 39.07 21.01
N ILE A 700 -4.17 38.18 21.58
CA ILE A 700 -5.62 38.38 21.75
C ILE A 700 -5.85 39.61 22.63
N ALA A 701 -5.22 39.71 23.79
CA ALA A 701 -5.39 40.86 24.67
C ALA A 701 -4.98 42.18 23.97
N GLU A 702 -3.92 42.17 23.16
CA GLU A 702 -3.48 43.33 22.37
C GLU A 702 -4.48 43.70 21.27
N ASN A 703 -5.02 42.73 20.53
CA ASN A 703 -6.01 42.94 19.47
C ASN A 703 -7.39 43.35 20.04
N SER A 704 -7.88 42.64 21.06
CA SER A 704 -9.17 42.91 21.72
C SER A 704 -9.16 44.21 22.53
N ASN A 705 -8.00 44.71 22.96
CA ASN A 705 -7.89 46.03 23.62
C ASN A 705 -8.40 47.18 22.73
N GLY A 706 -8.47 47.02 21.40
CA GLY A 706 -9.13 47.96 20.49
C GLY A 706 -10.66 47.92 20.60
N GLU A 707 -11.24 46.72 20.62
CA GLU A 707 -12.70 46.48 20.70
C GLU A 707 -13.26 46.80 22.08
N TYR A 708 -12.63 46.34 23.17
CA TYR A 708 -13.07 46.65 24.53
C TYR A 708 -13.02 48.15 24.83
N LYS A 709 -12.04 48.88 24.29
CA LYS A 709 -12.01 50.35 24.40
C LYS A 709 -13.14 51.03 23.64
N GLN A 710 -13.69 50.40 22.59
CA GLN A 710 -14.87 50.90 21.89
C GLN A 710 -16.17 50.50 22.61
N GLU A 711 -16.27 49.28 23.13
CA GLU A 711 -17.43 48.83 23.90
C GLU A 711 -17.58 49.56 25.25
N LEU A 712 -16.46 49.78 25.96
CA LEU A 712 -16.42 50.58 27.19
C LEU A 712 -16.77 52.07 26.95
N LYS A 713 -16.87 52.55 25.71
CA LYS A 713 -17.42 53.88 25.38
C LYS A 713 -18.96 53.90 25.34
N LYS A 714 -19.64 52.75 25.19
CA LYS A 714 -21.11 52.68 25.20
C LYS A 714 -21.63 52.88 26.63
N ASP A 715 -22.71 53.64 26.81
CA ASP A 715 -23.28 53.98 28.13
C ASP A 715 -24.09 52.83 28.73
N GLU A 716 -23.41 51.72 29.02
CA GLU A 716 -24.01 50.48 29.51
C GLU A 716 -23.13 49.92 30.65
N GLU A 717 -23.75 49.21 31.60
CA GLU A 717 -22.99 48.42 32.56
C GLU A 717 -22.43 47.19 31.86
N GLN A 718 -21.12 46.98 31.99
CA GLN A 718 -20.41 45.94 31.26
C GLN A 718 -19.35 45.31 32.16
N THR A 719 -19.12 44.02 32.01
CA THR A 719 -18.02 43.32 32.68
C THR A 719 -17.31 42.42 31.68
N HIS A 720 -16.01 42.62 31.56
CA HIS A 720 -15.12 41.87 30.67
C HIS A 720 -14.05 41.16 31.49
N TYR A 721 -13.68 39.94 31.10
CA TYR A 721 -12.59 39.20 31.72
C TYR A 721 -11.50 38.94 30.68
N ILE A 722 -10.28 39.36 30.98
CA ILE A 722 -9.10 39.21 30.13
C ILE A 722 -8.15 38.24 30.84
N ILE A 723 -7.90 37.08 30.26
CA ILE A 723 -6.88 36.16 30.78
C ILE A 723 -5.51 36.73 30.38
N ASN A 724 -4.67 37.03 31.37
CA ASN A 724 -3.35 37.64 31.15
C ASN A 724 -2.26 36.59 30.94
N SER A 725 -2.28 35.53 31.74
CA SER A 725 -1.30 34.44 31.65
C SER A 725 -1.85 33.14 32.22
N LEU A 726 -1.24 32.06 31.79
CA LEU A 726 -1.44 30.68 32.20
C LEU A 726 -0.05 30.12 32.57
N ALA A 727 0.07 29.38 33.67
CA ALA A 727 1.25 28.58 33.98
C ALA A 727 0.81 27.13 34.22
N ILE A 728 1.53 26.17 33.67
CA ILE A 728 1.21 24.74 33.83
C ILE A 728 2.49 23.96 34.09
N ASP A 729 2.58 23.34 35.27
CA ASP A 729 3.73 22.52 35.66
C ASP A 729 3.30 21.08 35.96
N ILE A 730 4.03 20.10 35.45
CA ILE A 730 3.93 18.71 35.88
C ILE A 730 4.75 18.55 37.17
N LEU A 731 4.06 18.29 38.28
CA LEU A 731 4.67 18.13 39.61
C LEU A 731 5.13 16.70 39.88
N SER A 732 4.42 15.70 39.34
CA SER A 732 4.71 14.28 39.52
C SER A 732 4.10 13.45 38.38
N SER A 733 4.22 12.12 38.45
CA SER A 733 3.65 11.18 37.47
C SER A 733 2.12 11.25 37.34
N GLU A 734 1.41 11.88 38.29
CA GLU A 734 -0.06 11.93 38.28
C GLU A 734 -0.62 13.33 38.55
N SER A 735 0.23 14.32 38.87
CA SER A 735 -0.24 15.63 39.35
C SER A 735 0.33 16.80 38.56
N ILE A 736 -0.55 17.75 38.21
CA ILE A 736 -0.22 19.01 37.55
C ILE A 736 -0.60 20.20 38.43
N ASN A 737 0.15 21.29 38.32
CA ASN A 737 -0.20 22.61 38.82
C ASN A 737 -0.74 23.43 37.65
N LEU A 738 -1.86 24.12 37.86
CA LEU A 738 -2.45 25.05 36.91
C LEU A 738 -2.56 26.40 37.58
N GLU A 739 -1.90 27.44 37.05
CA GLU A 739 -2.09 28.82 37.50
C GLU A 739 -2.65 29.68 36.37
N LEU A 740 -3.69 30.44 36.66
CA LEU A 740 -4.35 31.34 35.71
C LEU A 740 -4.44 32.73 36.32
N ASN A 741 -3.87 33.72 35.64
CA ASN A 741 -3.98 35.11 36.02
C ASN A 741 -4.92 35.82 35.05
N ALA A 742 -6.00 36.40 35.56
CA ALA A 742 -6.97 37.15 34.78
C ALA A 742 -7.18 38.56 35.34
N THR A 743 -7.66 39.44 34.49
CA THR A 743 -8.08 40.80 34.80
C THR A 743 -9.57 40.92 34.51
N LYS A 744 -10.37 41.33 35.48
CA LYS A 744 -11.73 41.80 35.27
C LYS A 744 -11.73 43.31 35.04
N LEU A 745 -12.45 43.74 34.03
CA LEU A 745 -12.80 45.14 33.78
C LEU A 745 -14.30 45.29 33.99
N SER A 746 -14.71 46.08 34.97
CA SER A 746 -16.12 46.34 35.25
C SER A 746 -16.44 47.83 35.07
N LYS A 747 -17.35 48.14 34.13
CA LYS A 747 -17.94 49.45 33.95
C LYS A 747 -19.28 49.50 34.69
N SER A 748 -19.40 50.42 35.64
CA SER A 748 -20.62 50.62 36.44
C SER A 748 -20.90 52.11 36.63
N GLN A 749 -22.17 52.48 36.79
CA GLN A 749 -22.54 53.85 37.18
C GLN A 749 -22.38 54.00 38.69
N LYS A 750 -21.52 54.93 39.13
CA LYS A 750 -21.37 55.27 40.55
C LYS A 750 -21.62 56.76 40.76
N GLY A 751 -22.45 57.09 41.74
CA GLY A 751 -22.80 58.48 42.08
C GLY A 751 -24.23 58.63 42.61
N PHE A 752 -24.53 59.75 43.25
CA PHE A 752 -25.87 60.10 43.72
C PHE A 752 -26.73 60.57 42.53
N TRP A 753 -28.04 60.35 42.54
CA TRP A 753 -29.00 60.48 41.40
C TRP A 753 -28.68 61.57 40.35
N MET A 754 -28.25 62.78 40.72
CA MET A 754 -27.95 63.87 39.77
C MET A 754 -26.53 63.86 39.14
N TRP A 755 -25.62 62.98 39.55
CA TRP A 755 -24.19 62.96 39.16
C TRP A 755 -23.69 61.52 38.99
N LYS A 756 -24.34 60.73 38.13
CA LYS A 756 -23.88 59.37 37.84
C LYS A 756 -22.79 59.41 36.78
N GLU A 757 -21.56 59.11 37.19
CA GLU A 757 -20.43 58.93 36.27
C GLU A 757 -20.18 57.45 36.01
N TRP A 758 -19.81 57.15 34.76
CA TRP A 758 -19.36 55.84 34.37
C TRP A 758 -17.93 55.61 34.84
N LYS A 759 -17.72 54.64 35.72
CA LYS A 759 -16.39 54.27 36.21
C LYS A 759 -16.03 52.86 35.74
N VAL A 760 -14.84 52.74 35.14
CA VAL A 760 -14.23 51.45 34.82
C VAL A 760 -13.28 51.06 35.93
N GLU A 761 -13.52 49.92 36.58
CA GLU A 761 -12.67 49.35 37.62
C GLU A 761 -11.94 48.13 37.07
N LYS A 762 -10.63 48.05 37.34
CA LYS A 762 -9.76 46.93 36.96
C LYS A 762 -9.43 46.13 38.22
N GLU A 763 -9.70 44.84 38.19
CA GLU A 763 -9.42 43.92 39.30
C GLU A 763 -8.64 42.71 38.77
N SER A 764 -7.56 42.34 39.46
CA SER A 764 -6.79 41.14 39.13
C SER A 764 -7.26 39.93 39.93
N TYR A 765 -7.30 38.80 39.25
CA TYR A 765 -7.70 37.49 39.76
C TYR A 765 -6.55 36.52 39.46
N GLY A 766 -6.11 35.76 40.45
CA GLY A 766 -5.22 34.62 40.25
C GLY A 766 -5.92 33.36 40.72
N VAL A 767 -5.96 32.31 39.92
CA VAL A 767 -6.45 30.98 40.32
C VAL A 767 -5.27 30.03 40.23
N SER A 768 -4.94 29.28 41.29
CA SER A 768 -3.98 28.17 41.22
C SER A 768 -4.65 26.88 41.67
N ALA A 769 -4.39 25.77 41.01
CA ALA A 769 -4.99 24.49 41.36
C ALA A 769 -3.99 23.35 41.18
N GLN A 770 -3.92 22.48 42.19
CA GLN A 770 -3.21 21.21 42.10
C GLN A 770 -4.21 20.10 41.79
N ILE A 771 -3.99 19.45 40.67
CA ILE A 771 -4.93 18.52 40.05
C ILE A 771 -4.21 17.20 39.81
N SER A 772 -4.84 16.08 40.12
CA SER A 772 -4.42 14.78 39.60
C SER A 772 -5.30 14.31 38.45
N LEU A 773 -4.70 13.58 37.52
CA LEU A 773 -5.35 13.05 36.32
C LEU A 773 -5.07 11.55 36.25
N GLU A 774 -6.13 10.75 36.18
CA GLU A 774 -6.02 9.30 36.04
C GLU A 774 -7.05 8.78 35.03
N SER A 775 -6.73 7.68 34.34
CA SER A 775 -7.71 6.98 33.50
C SER A 775 -8.45 5.93 34.33
N ARG A 776 -9.79 5.88 34.21
CA ARG A 776 -10.62 4.87 34.88
C ARG A 776 -11.59 4.23 33.89
N GLU A 777 -11.98 2.99 34.18
CA GLU A 777 -13.10 2.32 33.50
C GLU A 777 -14.40 3.07 33.81
N PHE A 778 -15.19 3.35 32.77
CA PHE A 778 -16.42 4.12 32.88
C PHE A 778 -17.43 3.43 33.81
N GLU A 779 -17.56 2.10 33.74
CA GLU A 779 -18.47 1.34 34.60
C GLU A 779 -18.15 1.48 36.10
N GLN A 780 -16.91 1.78 36.48
CA GLN A 780 -16.54 2.02 37.89
C GLN A 780 -17.04 3.37 38.42
N VAL A 781 -17.21 4.36 37.53
CA VAL A 781 -17.65 5.72 37.92
C VAL A 781 -19.11 6.00 37.60
N LYS A 782 -19.70 5.26 36.64
CA LYS A 782 -21.06 5.44 36.11
C LYS A 782 -22.12 5.56 37.20
N GLY A 783 -22.09 4.65 38.19
CA GLY A 783 -23.05 4.64 39.31
C GLY A 783 -22.94 5.84 40.26
N ASN A 784 -21.84 6.59 40.20
CA ASN A 784 -21.56 7.74 41.06
C ASN A 784 -21.68 9.09 40.33
N LEU A 785 -22.01 9.07 39.03
CA LEU A 785 -22.22 10.29 38.25
C LEU A 785 -23.46 11.02 38.78
N ARG A 786 -23.36 12.34 38.91
CA ARG A 786 -24.55 13.16 39.17
C ARG A 786 -25.45 13.16 37.95
N GLU A 787 -26.77 13.19 38.18
CA GLU A 787 -27.77 13.12 37.12
C GLU A 787 -27.49 14.11 35.98
N HIS A 788 -27.46 13.56 34.75
CA HIS A 788 -27.34 14.30 33.51
C HIS A 788 -28.56 13.94 32.64
N LYS A 789 -29.17 14.91 31.95
CA LYS A 789 -30.42 14.68 31.20
C LYS A 789 -30.26 13.82 29.93
N ASP A 790 -29.03 13.50 29.54
CA ASP A 790 -28.68 12.83 28.29
C ASP A 790 -27.61 11.77 28.57
N GLU A 791 -28.00 10.49 28.63
CA GLU A 791 -27.15 9.36 29.06
C GLU A 791 -26.43 8.68 27.87
N LEU A 792 -25.89 9.46 26.94
CA LEU A 792 -25.11 8.93 25.82
C LEU A 792 -23.63 8.82 26.18
N TYR A 793 -23.15 7.58 26.31
CA TYR A 793 -21.78 7.25 26.70
C TYR A 793 -21.09 6.44 25.60
N PHE A 794 -20.23 7.08 24.80
CA PHE A 794 -19.57 6.43 23.66
C PHE A 794 -18.16 5.92 23.95
N SER A 795 -17.71 5.93 25.22
CA SER A 795 -16.38 5.46 25.61
C SER A 795 -16.45 4.63 26.88
N ASP A 796 -15.79 3.48 26.86
CA ASP A 796 -15.65 2.60 28.03
C ASP A 796 -14.65 3.14 29.07
N LYS A 797 -13.86 4.15 28.70
CA LYS A 797 -12.86 4.77 29.57
C LYS A 797 -13.05 6.27 29.65
N VAL A 798 -12.68 6.82 30.80
CA VAL A 798 -12.77 8.26 31.09
C VAL A 798 -11.52 8.73 31.79
N ILE A 799 -11.32 10.05 31.80
CA ILE A 799 -10.27 10.71 32.58
C ILE A 799 -10.93 11.25 33.85
N ALA A 800 -10.53 10.74 35.00
CA ALA A 800 -10.92 11.30 36.28
C ALA A 800 -9.91 12.39 36.69
N LEU A 801 -10.45 13.56 37.02
CA LEU A 801 -9.70 14.73 37.43
C LEU A 801 -10.07 15.04 38.88
N LYS A 802 -9.08 14.92 39.78
CA LYS A 802 -9.24 15.16 41.21
C LYS A 802 -8.53 16.44 41.62
N ILE A 803 -9.27 17.33 42.27
CA ILE A 803 -8.73 18.61 42.75
C ILE A 803 -8.26 18.40 44.20
N HIS A 804 -6.94 18.44 44.41
CA HIS A 804 -6.35 18.32 45.75
C HIS A 804 -6.41 19.65 46.49
N ASN A 805 -5.95 20.71 45.83
CA ASN A 805 -5.87 22.06 46.39
C ASN A 805 -6.31 23.08 45.34
N ALA A 806 -7.06 24.11 45.74
CA ALA A 806 -7.41 25.23 44.88
C ALA A 806 -7.23 26.55 45.63
N ARG A 807 -6.55 27.50 45.00
CA ARG A 807 -6.28 28.84 45.48
C ARG A 807 -6.89 29.88 44.55
N VAL A 808 -7.50 30.90 45.12
CA VAL A 808 -8.02 32.04 44.36
C VAL A 808 -7.61 33.31 45.09
N LYS A 809 -6.88 34.18 44.38
CA LYS A 809 -6.37 35.46 44.86
C LYS A 809 -7.19 36.57 44.23
N PHE A 810 -7.99 37.26 45.05
CA PHE A 810 -8.85 38.37 44.62
C PHE A 810 -8.21 39.73 44.90
N GLY A 811 -8.34 40.68 43.96
CA GLY A 811 -7.77 42.03 44.06
C GLY A 811 -8.44 43.00 45.06
N LYS A 812 -9.74 42.83 45.41
CA LYS A 812 -10.44 43.64 46.43
C LYS A 812 -11.27 42.80 47.40
N LYS A 813 -11.20 43.12 48.69
CA LYS A 813 -11.99 42.50 49.77
C LYS A 813 -13.45 42.98 49.72
N SER A 814 -14.36 42.10 49.32
CA SER A 814 -15.80 42.18 49.63
C SER A 814 -16.17 41.07 50.63
N LEU A 815 -17.34 41.14 51.27
CA LEU A 815 -17.82 40.10 52.20
C LEU A 815 -17.99 38.74 51.49
N ILE A 816 -18.44 38.73 50.23
CA ILE A 816 -18.55 37.52 49.40
C ILE A 816 -17.17 37.01 48.98
N ASN A 817 -16.24 37.90 48.62
CA ASN A 817 -14.85 37.53 48.33
C ASN A 817 -14.11 37.04 49.58
N SER A 818 -14.56 37.40 50.79
CA SER A 818 -13.98 36.91 52.05
C SER A 818 -14.43 35.48 52.35
N ALA A 819 -15.68 35.13 52.01
CA ALA A 819 -16.17 33.75 52.04
C ALA A 819 -15.50 32.88 50.96
N LEU A 820 -15.33 33.39 49.74
CA LEU A 820 -14.58 32.72 48.68
C LEU A 820 -13.08 32.59 49.03
N ASN A 821 -12.45 33.60 49.63
CA ASN A 821 -11.06 33.52 50.12
C ASN A 821 -10.89 32.51 51.28
N ALA A 822 -11.90 32.35 52.14
CA ALA A 822 -11.90 31.32 53.19
C ALA A 822 -12.04 29.90 52.62
N MET A 823 -12.71 29.75 51.46
CA MET A 823 -12.80 28.49 50.71
C MET A 823 -11.57 28.22 49.82
N ALA A 824 -10.81 29.25 49.46
CA ALA A 824 -9.73 29.22 48.48
C ALA A 824 -8.32 29.02 49.08
N ASN A 825 -8.20 28.45 50.28
CA ASN A 825 -6.93 27.97 50.86
C ASN A 825 -7.16 26.64 51.60
N VAL A 826 -8.18 25.89 51.21
CA VAL A 826 -8.60 24.68 51.91
C VAL A 826 -7.92 23.48 51.25
N ASN A 827 -7.14 22.72 52.05
CA ASN A 827 -6.77 21.37 51.66
C ASN A 827 -8.05 20.54 51.56
N LEU A 828 -8.40 20.10 50.35
CA LEU A 828 -9.68 19.45 50.09
C LEU A 828 -9.72 17.99 50.56
N GLU A 829 -8.63 17.47 51.15
CA GLU A 829 -8.54 16.10 51.65
C GLU A 829 -9.14 15.88 53.05
N GLY A 830 -9.37 16.94 53.83
CA GLY A 830 -10.03 16.85 55.15
C GLY A 830 -11.56 16.74 55.07
N ALA A 831 -12.23 16.33 56.15
CA ALA A 831 -13.70 16.13 56.19
C ALA A 831 -14.55 17.38 55.85
N ILE A 832 -14.03 18.59 56.14
CA ILE A 832 -14.65 19.85 55.72
C ILE A 832 -14.33 20.13 54.24
N GLY A 833 -13.11 19.82 53.81
CA GLY A 833 -12.65 19.93 52.43
C GLY A 833 -13.45 19.06 51.46
N SER A 834 -13.77 17.82 51.83
CA SER A 834 -14.57 16.91 50.99
C SER A 834 -16.00 17.41 50.79
N ARG A 835 -16.63 18.01 51.82
CA ARG A 835 -17.94 18.66 51.70
C ARG A 835 -17.89 19.87 50.78
N VAL A 836 -16.84 20.69 50.88
CA VAL A 836 -16.62 21.84 50.00
C VAL A 836 -16.40 21.38 48.56
N ARG A 837 -15.57 20.35 48.34
CA ARG A 837 -15.34 19.74 47.01
C ARG A 837 -16.66 19.26 46.40
N SER A 838 -17.45 18.49 47.14
CA SER A 838 -18.75 18.01 46.69
C SER A 838 -19.72 19.15 46.35
N PHE A 839 -19.70 20.25 47.10
CA PHE A 839 -20.51 21.43 46.78
C PHE A 839 -20.05 22.14 45.50
N VAL A 840 -18.74 22.33 45.32
CA VAL A 840 -18.15 22.94 44.10
C VAL A 840 -18.45 22.08 42.88
N LEU A 841 -18.27 20.76 42.96
CA LEU A 841 -18.58 19.83 41.89
C LEU A 841 -20.07 19.83 41.56
N LYS A 842 -20.96 20.00 42.56
CA LYS A 842 -22.40 20.22 42.31
C LYS A 842 -22.65 21.46 41.48
N LEU A 843 -22.03 22.59 41.83
CA LEU A 843 -22.19 23.85 41.08
C LEU A 843 -21.64 23.74 39.66
N LEU A 844 -20.50 23.06 39.47
CA LEU A 844 -19.95 22.76 38.15
C LEU A 844 -20.90 21.87 37.35
N ASN A 845 -21.46 20.81 37.95
CA ASN A 845 -22.48 19.98 37.31
C ASN A 845 -23.66 20.83 36.83
N ASP A 846 -24.22 21.65 37.72
CA ASP A 846 -25.37 22.49 37.39
C ASP A 846 -25.05 23.49 36.27
N HIS A 847 -23.80 24.00 36.22
CA HIS A 847 -23.33 24.87 35.14
C HIS A 847 -23.24 24.12 33.81
N PHE A 848 -22.58 22.96 33.78
CA PHE A 848 -22.47 22.13 32.58
C PHE A 848 -23.86 21.69 32.10
N VAL A 849 -24.70 21.11 32.98
CA VAL A 849 -26.09 20.71 32.68
C VAL A 849 -26.91 21.85 32.09
N LYS A 850 -26.85 23.07 32.65
CA LYS A 850 -27.55 24.22 32.08
C LYS A 850 -27.01 24.62 30.71
N SER A 851 -25.68 24.59 30.54
CA SER A 851 -25.04 24.87 29.26
C SER A 851 -25.45 23.89 28.15
N TYR A 852 -25.97 22.72 28.51
CA TYR A 852 -26.47 21.70 27.58
C TYR A 852 -27.97 21.84 27.25
N THR A 853 -28.68 22.79 27.86
CA THR A 853 -30.14 22.98 27.63
C THR A 853 -30.51 24.23 26.83
N GLU A 854 -29.59 25.18 26.63
CA GLU A 854 -29.85 26.45 25.97
C GLU A 854 -28.85 26.69 24.82
N SER A 855 -29.29 26.55 23.57
CA SER A 855 -28.59 27.11 22.40
C SER A 855 -29.58 27.84 21.50
N LYS A 856 -29.12 28.93 20.88
CA LYS A 856 -29.85 29.65 19.83
C LYS A 856 -29.69 29.00 18.44
N GLU A 857 -28.70 28.13 18.30
CA GLU A 857 -28.36 27.34 17.12
C GLU A 857 -29.09 25.98 17.24
N GLU A 858 -29.69 25.44 16.17
CA GLU A 858 -30.52 24.20 16.21
C GLU A 858 -29.82 22.95 16.80
N ILE A 859 -28.51 22.98 17.03
CA ILE A 859 -27.71 21.94 17.71
C ILE A 859 -27.52 22.30 19.18
N LEU A 860 -27.78 21.36 20.10
CA LEU A 860 -27.54 21.54 21.54
C LEU A 860 -26.05 21.44 21.91
N GLY A 861 -25.67 22.16 22.98
CA GLY A 861 -24.35 22.04 23.62
C GLY A 861 -23.34 23.11 23.21
N GLN A 862 -22.19 23.12 23.89
CA GLN A 862 -21.11 24.09 23.64
C GLN A 862 -20.05 23.54 22.68
N LYS A 863 -19.28 24.43 22.03
CA LYS A 863 -18.25 24.06 21.05
C LYS A 863 -17.20 23.06 21.56
N HIS A 864 -16.90 23.05 22.86
CA HIS A 864 -15.94 22.11 23.45
C HIS A 864 -16.43 20.65 23.41
N GLU A 865 -17.75 20.41 23.31
CA GLU A 865 -18.33 19.06 23.17
C GLU A 865 -17.97 18.37 21.86
N LYS A 866 -17.40 19.08 20.88
CA LYS A 866 -16.79 18.42 19.72
C LYS A 866 -15.65 17.47 20.13
N PHE A 867 -15.04 17.69 21.28
CA PHE A 867 -13.86 16.97 21.75
C PHE A 867 -14.11 16.23 23.05
N ILE A 868 -14.84 16.84 23.99
CA ILE A 868 -14.93 16.32 25.36
C ILE A 868 -16.28 16.63 25.99
N ARG A 869 -16.84 15.65 26.70
CA ARG A 869 -18.01 15.81 27.56
C ARG A 869 -17.59 15.73 29.02
N VAL A 870 -18.12 16.64 29.84
CA VAL A 870 -17.72 16.81 31.23
C VAL A 870 -18.87 16.37 32.14
N PHE A 871 -18.56 15.45 33.04
CA PHE A 871 -19.45 15.01 34.12
C PHE A 871 -18.78 15.27 35.48
N THR A 872 -19.54 15.08 36.55
CA THR A 872 -18.99 15.20 37.91
C THR A 872 -19.55 14.12 38.83
N THR A 873 -18.76 13.72 39.82
CA THR A 873 -19.19 12.88 40.95
C THR A 873 -19.25 13.73 42.23
N SER A 874 -19.29 13.10 43.40
CA SER A 874 -19.07 13.77 44.68
C SER A 874 -17.61 14.20 44.89
N GLU A 875 -16.66 13.59 44.17
CA GLU A 875 -15.23 13.73 44.42
C GLU A 875 -14.40 14.18 43.21
N ASP A 876 -14.85 13.86 42.00
CA ASP A 876 -14.04 14.01 40.78
C ASP A 876 -14.82 14.75 39.68
N ILE A 877 -14.07 15.41 38.79
CA ILE A 877 -14.55 15.79 37.47
C ILE A 877 -14.23 14.63 36.53
N ILE A 878 -15.20 14.16 35.77
CA ILE A 878 -15.04 13.05 34.85
C ILE A 878 -15.09 13.60 33.43
N LEU A 879 -14.05 13.35 32.64
CA LEU A 879 -13.96 13.78 31.26
C LEU A 879 -14.07 12.56 30.33
N MET A 880 -15.02 12.61 29.41
CA MET A 880 -15.19 11.60 28.37
C MET A 880 -14.79 12.21 27.03
N LEU A 881 -13.85 11.58 26.33
CA LEU A 881 -13.42 12.01 24.99
C LEU A 881 -14.47 11.61 23.95
N ASN A 882 -14.74 12.49 22.99
CA ASN A 882 -15.61 12.15 21.86
C ASN A 882 -14.84 11.17 20.96
N PRO A 883 -15.30 9.94 20.73
CA PRO A 883 -14.56 9.01 19.89
C PRO A 883 -14.31 9.55 18.48
N ARG A 884 -15.25 10.34 17.93
CA ARG A 884 -15.11 10.94 16.59
C ARG A 884 -14.41 12.31 16.61
N MET A 885 -13.67 12.64 17.66
CA MET A 885 -12.90 13.90 17.74
C MET A 885 -11.85 14.05 16.63
N SER A 886 -11.37 12.93 16.06
CA SER A 886 -10.41 12.89 14.94
C SER A 886 -11.04 12.98 13.55
N GLY A 887 -12.37 12.94 13.45
CA GLY A 887 -13.11 12.90 12.19
C GLY A 887 -13.95 11.62 12.03
N SER A 888 -14.44 11.39 10.81
CA SER A 888 -15.35 10.28 10.48
C SER A 888 -14.66 8.95 10.16
N ALA A 889 -13.35 8.97 9.89
CA ALA A 889 -12.60 7.79 9.47
C ALA A 889 -12.29 6.82 10.62
N PHE A 890 -12.13 7.37 11.82
CA PHE A 890 -11.70 6.63 13.00
C PHE A 890 -12.42 7.13 14.23
N GLU A 891 -12.78 6.18 15.09
CA GLU A 891 -13.11 6.43 16.47
C GLU A 891 -11.87 6.20 17.34
N LEU A 892 -11.58 7.13 18.24
CA LEU A 892 -10.43 7.09 19.14
C LEU A 892 -10.89 6.97 20.59
N GLU A 893 -10.35 5.99 21.28
CA GLU A 893 -10.59 5.77 22.71
C GLU A 893 -9.28 5.74 23.48
N LEU A 894 -9.33 5.97 24.79
CA LEU A 894 -8.17 5.76 25.65
C LEU A 894 -7.75 4.29 25.63
N ALA A 895 -6.46 4.02 25.45
CA ALA A 895 -5.92 2.67 25.60
C ALA A 895 -6.04 2.21 27.08
N GLY A 896 -5.94 0.90 27.35
CA GLY A 896 -6.11 0.36 28.69
C GLY A 896 -5.07 -0.66 29.12
N ASP A 897 -5.12 -1.00 30.40
CA ASP A 897 -4.32 -2.03 31.08
C ASP A 897 -4.48 -3.39 30.43
N ARG A 898 -3.65 -3.65 29.41
CA ARG A 898 -3.39 -4.97 28.85
C ARG A 898 -1.91 -5.03 28.45
N ASP A 899 -1.19 -5.88 29.17
CA ASP A 899 0.20 -6.36 29.04
C ASP A 899 1.36 -5.36 28.85
N PHE A 900 1.16 -4.15 28.27
CA PHE A 900 2.23 -3.19 27.94
C PHE A 900 1.98 -1.74 28.36
N ILE A 901 0.73 -1.35 28.63
CA ILE A 901 0.37 0.02 29.03
C ILE A 901 -0.31 -0.07 30.38
N GLU A 902 0.36 0.41 31.44
CA GLU A 902 -0.19 0.44 32.81
C GLU A 902 -1.15 1.61 33.04
N GLN A 903 -1.06 2.67 32.22
CA GLN A 903 -1.90 3.86 32.33
C GLN A 903 -2.12 4.50 30.95
N ALA A 904 -3.37 4.86 30.62
CA ALA A 904 -3.71 5.52 29.35
C ALA A 904 -3.11 6.93 29.22
N LEU A 905 -2.74 7.53 30.35
CA LEU A 905 -2.08 8.83 30.47
C LEU A 905 -0.81 8.64 31.30
N SER A 906 0.31 9.20 30.87
CA SER A 906 1.55 9.20 31.64
C SER A 906 2.18 10.59 31.65
N PHE A 907 2.68 11.02 32.80
CA PHE A 907 3.27 12.35 32.98
C PHE A 907 4.76 12.23 33.36
N ASN A 908 5.60 13.08 32.80
CA ASN A 908 7.02 13.15 33.12
C ASN A 908 7.37 14.57 33.60
N SER A 909 7.70 14.69 34.88
CA SER A 909 8.06 15.98 35.51
C SER A 909 9.45 16.49 35.11
N GLU A 910 10.37 15.62 34.69
CA GLU A 910 11.72 16.03 34.25
C GLU A 910 11.67 16.65 32.87
N THR A 911 10.86 16.08 31.96
CA THR A 911 10.75 16.54 30.58
C THR A 911 9.55 17.46 30.33
N GLN A 912 8.70 17.65 31.35
CA GLN A 912 7.43 18.37 31.28
C GLN A 912 6.54 17.84 30.13
N GLU A 913 6.51 16.51 29.96
CA GLU A 913 5.76 15.85 28.89
C GLU A 913 4.57 15.05 29.44
N MET A 914 3.41 15.19 28.79
CA MET A 914 2.24 14.35 28.98
C MET A 914 2.05 13.47 27.76
N THR A 915 1.94 12.15 27.95
CA THR A 915 1.65 11.19 26.87
C THR A 915 0.28 10.57 27.07
N ALA A 916 -0.54 10.61 26.02
CA ALA A 916 -1.82 9.93 25.92
C ALA A 916 -1.71 8.75 24.94
N TYR A 917 -2.13 7.57 25.39
CA TYR A 917 -2.20 6.36 24.59
C TYR A 917 -3.65 6.14 24.16
N LEU A 918 -3.86 6.03 22.85
CA LEU A 918 -5.18 5.90 22.24
C LEU A 918 -5.24 4.65 21.37
N THR A 919 -6.37 3.95 21.39
CA THR A 919 -6.70 2.84 20.49
C THR A 919 -7.68 3.34 19.43
N GLY A 920 -7.53 2.86 18.20
CA GLY A 920 -8.35 3.27 17.06
C GLY A 920 -9.31 2.19 16.59
N SER A 921 -10.55 2.60 16.29
CA SER A 921 -11.55 1.77 15.60
C SER A 921 -11.84 2.39 14.24
N PRO A 922 -11.39 1.80 13.13
CA PRO A 922 -11.66 2.36 11.82
C PRO A 922 -13.12 2.14 11.43
N ALA A 923 -13.73 3.16 10.82
CA ALA A 923 -15.03 3.00 10.17
C ALA A 923 -14.87 2.11 8.92
N MET A 924 -15.88 1.28 8.63
CA MET A 924 -15.88 0.43 7.43
C MET A 924 -15.70 1.26 6.16
N ALA A 925 -14.70 0.90 5.35
CA ALA A 925 -14.38 1.62 4.13
C ALA A 925 -15.53 1.51 3.10
N LYS A 926 -15.68 2.54 2.26
CA LYS A 926 -16.74 2.57 1.25
C LYS A 926 -16.61 1.45 0.22
N THR A 927 -15.39 1.05 -0.13
CA THR A 927 -15.11 -0.10 -1.01
C THR A 927 -15.65 -1.39 -0.41
N ASP A 928 -15.34 -1.65 0.85
CA ASP A 928 -15.71 -2.87 1.54
C ASP A 928 -17.24 -2.95 1.70
N LYS A 929 -17.90 -1.81 1.98
CA LYS A 929 -19.37 -1.70 1.94
C LYS A 929 -19.93 -2.06 0.55
N ARG A 930 -19.26 -1.65 -0.54
CA ARG A 930 -19.66 -2.00 -1.93
C ARG A 930 -19.42 -3.47 -2.21
N ASP A 931 -18.31 -4.05 -1.77
CA ASP A 931 -17.99 -5.46 -1.97
C ASP A 931 -19.04 -6.34 -1.28
N LEU A 932 -19.46 -5.98 -0.06
CA LEU A 932 -20.59 -6.62 0.63
C LEU A 932 -21.93 -6.43 -0.11
N LEU A 933 -22.18 -5.25 -0.68
CA LEU A 933 -23.35 -5.02 -1.53
C LEU A 933 -23.32 -5.85 -2.82
N ASP A 934 -22.14 -6.04 -3.41
CA ASP A 934 -21.97 -6.82 -4.63
C ASP A 934 -22.10 -8.32 -4.34
N ILE A 935 -21.67 -8.80 -3.17
CA ILE A 935 -22.01 -10.14 -2.66
C ILE A 935 -23.53 -10.34 -2.56
N ILE A 936 -24.27 -9.34 -2.05
CA ILE A 936 -25.75 -9.37 -1.99
C ILE A 936 -26.34 -9.47 -3.40
N LYS A 937 -25.90 -8.63 -4.34
CA LYS A 937 -26.39 -8.64 -5.74
C LYS A 937 -26.04 -9.94 -6.46
N GLU A 938 -24.83 -10.44 -6.28
CA GLU A 938 -24.36 -11.70 -6.89
C GLU A 938 -25.16 -12.89 -6.36
N THR A 939 -25.48 -12.90 -5.06
CA THR A 939 -26.41 -13.86 -4.45
C THR A 939 -27.76 -13.84 -5.17
N GLU A 940 -28.38 -12.67 -5.30
CA GLU A 940 -29.67 -12.55 -6.01
C GLU A 940 -29.58 -13.03 -7.46
N GLN A 941 -28.52 -12.65 -8.18
CA GLN A 941 -28.30 -13.04 -9.57
C GLN A 941 -28.16 -14.55 -9.74
N ILE A 942 -27.50 -15.23 -8.80
CA ILE A 942 -27.28 -16.67 -8.84
C ILE A 942 -28.56 -17.43 -8.44
N PHE A 943 -29.25 -17.01 -7.39
CA PHE A 943 -30.37 -17.76 -6.80
C PHE A 943 -31.72 -17.46 -7.44
N SER A 944 -32.01 -16.22 -7.84
CA SER A 944 -33.33 -15.85 -8.40
C SER A 944 -33.75 -16.72 -9.60
N PRO A 945 -32.86 -17.02 -10.57
CA PRO A 945 -33.21 -17.91 -11.68
C PRO A 945 -33.51 -19.34 -11.24
N MET A 946 -32.91 -19.81 -10.14
CA MET A 946 -33.17 -21.14 -9.59
C MET A 946 -34.50 -21.17 -8.84
N LEU A 947 -34.74 -20.18 -8.00
CA LEU A 947 -35.95 -20.04 -7.20
C LEU A 947 -37.21 -19.82 -8.06
N ALA A 948 -37.08 -19.29 -9.28
CA ALA A 948 -38.19 -19.17 -10.22
C ALA A 948 -38.55 -20.50 -10.95
N LYS A 949 -37.68 -21.51 -10.96
CA LYS A 949 -37.89 -22.75 -11.72
C LYS A 949 -38.89 -23.70 -11.05
N THR A 950 -39.70 -24.39 -11.84
CA THR A 950 -40.52 -25.53 -11.37
C THR A 950 -39.64 -26.80 -11.21
N LYS A 951 -40.20 -27.87 -10.62
CA LYS A 951 -39.49 -29.11 -10.25
C LYS A 951 -38.45 -29.61 -11.28
N TRP A 952 -38.88 -29.92 -12.50
CA TRP A 952 -38.00 -30.53 -13.50
C TRP A 952 -36.96 -29.57 -14.09
N PRO A 953 -37.31 -28.31 -14.45
CA PRO A 953 -36.31 -27.31 -14.79
C PRO A 953 -35.29 -27.04 -13.68
N LEU A 954 -35.71 -27.08 -12.42
CA LEU A 954 -34.82 -26.93 -11.26
C LEU A 954 -33.85 -28.11 -11.15
N TYR A 955 -34.35 -29.35 -11.24
CA TYR A 955 -33.53 -30.57 -11.30
C TYR A 955 -32.45 -30.48 -12.40
N HIS A 956 -32.83 -30.10 -13.62
CA HIS A 956 -31.88 -29.98 -14.73
C HIS A 956 -30.85 -28.87 -14.52
N ALA A 957 -31.23 -27.78 -13.84
CA ALA A 957 -30.32 -26.69 -13.54
C ALA A 957 -29.32 -27.05 -12.43
N LEU A 958 -29.76 -27.74 -11.39
CA LEU A 958 -28.93 -28.20 -10.28
C LEU A 958 -28.00 -29.37 -10.67
N LYS A 959 -28.35 -30.12 -11.73
CA LYS A 959 -27.50 -31.18 -12.28
C LYS A 959 -26.31 -30.66 -13.09
N LYS A 960 -26.33 -29.39 -13.52
CA LYS A 960 -25.20 -28.80 -14.25
C LYS A 960 -24.06 -28.49 -13.24
N PRO A 961 -22.82 -28.93 -13.51
CA PRO A 961 -21.66 -28.52 -12.72
C PRO A 961 -21.54 -26.98 -12.68
N GLY A 962 -21.05 -26.42 -11.57
CA GLY A 962 -20.79 -24.98 -11.46
C GLY A 962 -21.75 -24.16 -10.60
N PHE A 963 -22.95 -24.62 -10.22
CA PHE A 963 -23.82 -23.83 -9.33
C PHE A 963 -23.28 -23.82 -7.89
N VAL A 964 -23.09 -25.01 -7.29
CA VAL A 964 -22.58 -25.14 -5.92
C VAL A 964 -21.18 -24.54 -5.80
N GLU A 965 -20.37 -24.64 -6.85
CA GLU A 965 -19.04 -24.03 -6.95
C GLU A 965 -19.15 -22.49 -6.84
N LYS A 966 -20.01 -21.86 -7.64
CA LYS A 966 -20.20 -20.40 -7.56
C LYS A 966 -20.71 -19.91 -6.21
N VAL A 967 -21.43 -20.76 -5.45
CA VAL A 967 -22.04 -20.36 -4.18
C VAL A 967 -21.14 -20.68 -2.97
N ILE A 968 -20.53 -21.86 -2.92
CA ILE A 968 -19.88 -22.41 -1.71
C ILE A 968 -18.41 -22.81 -1.91
N TYR A 969 -18.01 -23.28 -3.12
CA TYR A 969 -16.69 -23.91 -3.34
C TYR A 969 -15.87 -23.31 -4.46
N ASP A 970 -14.60 -23.03 -4.19
CA ASP A 970 -13.69 -22.53 -5.20
C ASP A 970 -13.13 -23.69 -6.03
N ASN A 971 -13.68 -23.85 -7.24
CA ASN A 971 -13.09 -24.77 -8.22
C ASN A 971 -11.88 -24.17 -8.96
N ASP A 972 -11.71 -22.86 -8.86
CA ASP A 972 -10.64 -22.07 -9.46
C ASP A 972 -10.12 -21.09 -8.42
N SER A 973 -8.82 -21.16 -8.09
CA SER A 973 -8.19 -20.26 -7.12
C SER A 973 -8.26 -18.78 -7.54
N SER A 974 -8.57 -18.49 -8.80
CA SER A 974 -8.78 -17.13 -9.30
C SER A 974 -10.21 -16.61 -9.17
N LYS A 975 -11.19 -17.46 -8.79
CA LYS A 975 -12.62 -17.11 -8.70
C LYS A 975 -13.27 -17.66 -7.45
N LEU A 976 -13.29 -16.84 -6.41
CA LEU A 976 -13.94 -17.16 -5.15
C LEU A 976 -15.46 -17.29 -5.30
N SER A 977 -16.02 -18.30 -4.65
CA SER A 977 -17.46 -18.48 -4.46
C SER A 977 -18.05 -17.37 -3.59
N VAL A 978 -19.36 -17.12 -3.67
CA VAL A 978 -20.03 -16.07 -2.87
C VAL A 978 -19.78 -16.25 -1.36
N TYR A 979 -19.84 -17.48 -0.85
CA TYR A 979 -19.54 -17.78 0.55
C TYR A 979 -18.08 -17.46 0.90
N ASN A 980 -17.12 -17.84 0.06
CA ASN A 980 -15.71 -17.58 0.34
C ASN A 980 -15.34 -16.10 0.17
N LYS A 981 -15.96 -15.37 -0.77
CA LYS A 981 -15.87 -13.91 -0.86
C LYS A 981 -16.30 -13.26 0.46
N LEU A 982 -17.46 -13.66 1.00
CA LEU A 982 -17.94 -13.18 2.30
C LEU A 982 -16.95 -13.51 3.43
N LEU A 983 -16.36 -14.70 3.44
CA LEU A 983 -15.35 -15.07 4.44
C LEU A 983 -14.05 -14.28 4.29
N GLU A 984 -13.58 -14.01 3.07
CA GLU A 984 -12.42 -13.14 2.84
C GLU A 984 -12.69 -11.71 3.32
N GLU A 985 -13.87 -11.15 3.03
CA GLU A 985 -14.26 -9.84 3.57
C GLU A 985 -14.34 -9.83 5.09
N ILE A 986 -14.83 -10.91 5.72
CA ILE A 986 -14.83 -11.00 7.20
C ILE A 986 -13.40 -11.05 7.76
N LYS A 987 -12.46 -11.70 7.07
CA LYS A 987 -11.06 -11.81 7.51
C LYS A 987 -10.34 -10.47 7.53
N THR A 988 -10.78 -9.49 6.75
CA THR A 988 -10.19 -8.14 6.79
C THR A 988 -10.61 -7.37 8.06
N TYR A 989 -11.65 -7.83 8.77
CA TYR A 989 -12.18 -7.26 10.00
C TYR A 989 -12.02 -8.23 11.19
N ASP A 990 -10.80 -8.31 11.76
CA ASP A 990 -10.43 -9.17 12.89
C ASP A 990 -11.46 -9.23 14.04
N GLN A 991 -12.14 -8.12 14.30
CA GLN A 991 -13.11 -7.95 15.39
C GLN A 991 -14.44 -8.65 15.09
N VAL A 992 -14.87 -8.59 13.83
CA VAL A 992 -16.04 -9.32 13.33
C VAL A 992 -15.69 -10.81 13.31
N LEU A 993 -14.50 -11.16 12.83
CA LEU A 993 -13.99 -12.53 12.83
C LEU A 993 -13.95 -13.15 14.24
N ASN A 994 -13.58 -12.39 15.26
CA ASN A 994 -13.57 -12.85 16.66
C ASN A 994 -14.97 -12.94 17.29
N THR A 995 -16.00 -12.35 16.67
CA THR A 995 -17.39 -12.43 17.13
C THR A 995 -18.08 -13.70 16.64
N ILE A 996 -17.58 -14.32 15.57
CA ILE A 996 -18.20 -15.48 14.89
C ILE A 996 -17.54 -16.81 15.31
N ASN A 997 -18.28 -17.91 15.15
CA ASN A 997 -17.84 -19.25 15.56
C ASN A 997 -17.23 -20.04 14.37
N ILE A 998 -16.19 -19.51 13.74
CA ILE A 998 -15.46 -20.17 12.66
C ILE A 998 -14.07 -20.60 13.19
N PRO A 999 -13.50 -21.75 12.77
CA PRO A 999 -12.16 -22.22 13.20
C PRO A 999 -10.99 -21.38 12.62
N ILE A 1000 -11.22 -20.10 12.36
CA ILE A 1000 -10.23 -19.12 11.94
C ILE A 1000 -10.38 -17.97 12.93
N LYS A 1001 -9.44 -17.83 13.85
CA LYS A 1001 -9.39 -16.69 14.77
C LYS A 1001 -8.34 -15.71 14.28
N ALA A 1002 -8.64 -14.41 14.38
CA ALA A 1002 -7.63 -13.40 14.15
C ALA A 1002 -6.50 -13.58 15.18
N PRO A 1003 -5.23 -13.38 14.80
CA PRO A 1003 -4.11 -13.46 15.73
C PRO A 1003 -4.21 -12.41 16.85
N ASN A 1004 -4.99 -11.34 16.66
CA ASN A 1004 -5.09 -10.25 17.60
C ASN A 1004 -6.56 -9.87 17.89
N SER A 1005 -7.01 -10.07 19.14
CA SER A 1005 -8.39 -9.77 19.58
C SER A 1005 -8.59 -8.33 20.08
N MET A 1006 -7.65 -7.43 19.78
CA MET A 1006 -7.54 -6.12 20.46
C MET A 1006 -8.19 -4.94 19.73
N ARG A 1007 -8.53 -5.05 18.44
CA ARG A 1007 -9.18 -3.95 17.72
C ARG A 1007 -10.69 -3.91 18.07
N ARG A 1008 -11.28 -2.71 18.23
CA ARG A 1008 -12.65 -2.51 18.73
C ARG A 1008 -13.68 -2.18 17.63
N ILE A 1009 -14.87 -2.77 17.76
CA ILE A 1009 -16.03 -2.48 16.91
C ILE A 1009 -16.42 -1.02 17.14
N SER A 1010 -16.85 -0.31 16.10
CA SER A 1010 -17.31 1.09 16.24
C SER A 1010 -18.40 1.21 17.29
N ALA A 1011 -18.54 2.39 17.90
CA ALA A 1011 -19.48 2.69 18.97
C ALA A 1011 -20.94 2.42 18.59
N CYS A 1012 -21.26 2.38 17.28
CA CYS A 1012 -22.59 2.05 16.78
C CYS A 1012 -22.75 0.59 16.34
N GLY A 1013 -21.68 -0.20 16.25
CA GLY A 1013 -21.74 -1.61 15.83
C GLY A 1013 -22.09 -1.81 14.35
N SER A 1014 -21.79 -0.83 13.49
CA SER A 1014 -22.24 -0.82 12.09
C SER A 1014 -21.65 -1.97 11.26
N GLU A 1015 -20.40 -2.32 11.54
CA GLU A 1015 -19.66 -3.40 10.88
C GLU A 1015 -20.39 -4.74 11.06
N LEU A 1016 -20.85 -5.01 12.29
CA LEU A 1016 -21.61 -6.24 12.60
C LEU A 1016 -22.88 -6.33 11.74
N MET A 1017 -23.57 -5.21 11.51
CA MET A 1017 -24.82 -5.19 10.76
C MET A 1017 -24.62 -5.30 9.25
N TYR A 1018 -23.53 -4.76 8.70
CA TYR A 1018 -23.17 -5.01 7.29
C TYR A 1018 -22.94 -6.49 7.03
N PHE A 1019 -22.10 -7.15 7.84
CA PHE A 1019 -21.81 -8.57 7.69
C PHE A 1019 -23.04 -9.43 7.99
N ALA A 1020 -23.86 -9.08 8.98
CA ALA A 1020 -25.10 -9.79 9.27
C ALA A 1020 -26.10 -9.69 8.11
N GLY A 1021 -26.25 -8.52 7.50
CA GLY A 1021 -27.14 -8.31 6.35
C GLY A 1021 -26.72 -9.09 5.10
N ALA A 1022 -25.43 -9.05 4.74
CA ALA A 1022 -24.89 -9.83 3.63
C ALA A 1022 -25.00 -11.34 3.88
N SER A 1023 -24.62 -11.80 5.09
CA SER A 1023 -24.72 -13.21 5.49
C SER A 1023 -26.16 -13.71 5.47
N PHE A 1024 -27.10 -12.91 5.97
CA PHE A 1024 -28.52 -13.24 5.98
C PHE A 1024 -29.09 -13.37 4.58
N THR A 1025 -28.66 -12.53 3.64
CA THR A 1025 -29.13 -12.61 2.25
C THR A 1025 -28.73 -13.93 1.60
N LEU A 1026 -27.47 -14.34 1.78
CA LEU A 1026 -26.97 -15.64 1.32
C LEU A 1026 -27.68 -16.80 2.02
N PHE A 1027 -27.85 -16.72 3.35
CA PHE A 1027 -28.58 -17.70 4.14
C PHE A 1027 -30.02 -17.87 3.65
N HIS A 1028 -30.75 -16.76 3.45
CA HIS A 1028 -32.15 -16.78 3.06
C HIS A 1028 -32.35 -17.38 1.67
N ALA A 1029 -31.52 -17.00 0.71
CA ALA A 1029 -31.56 -17.55 -0.64
C ALA A 1029 -31.24 -19.05 -0.65
N LEU A 1030 -30.27 -19.47 0.16
CA LEU A 1030 -29.90 -20.87 0.32
C LEU A 1030 -30.99 -21.68 1.02
N ASP A 1031 -31.60 -21.14 2.08
CA ASP A 1031 -32.70 -21.79 2.80
C ASP A 1031 -33.93 -21.98 1.91
N GLN A 1032 -34.33 -20.96 1.15
CA GLN A 1032 -35.42 -21.08 0.18
C GLN A 1032 -35.12 -22.14 -0.89
N LEU A 1033 -33.88 -22.21 -1.38
CA LEU A 1033 -33.49 -23.21 -2.38
C LEU A 1033 -33.50 -24.63 -1.78
N VAL A 1034 -32.94 -24.82 -0.59
CA VAL A 1034 -32.94 -26.11 0.12
C VAL A 1034 -34.37 -26.56 0.37
N LYS A 1035 -35.22 -25.69 0.95
CA LYS A 1035 -36.65 -25.98 1.15
C LYS A 1035 -37.34 -26.36 -0.16
N LYS A 1036 -37.03 -25.65 -1.25
CA LYS A 1036 -37.60 -25.97 -2.57
C LYS A 1036 -37.12 -27.32 -3.10
N ILE A 1037 -35.86 -27.71 -2.86
CA ILE A 1037 -35.34 -29.02 -3.21
C ILE A 1037 -36.10 -30.11 -2.43
N ASP A 1038 -36.31 -29.89 -1.13
CA ASP A 1038 -37.00 -30.81 -0.21
C ASP A 1038 -38.48 -30.97 -0.59
N ASP A 1039 -39.19 -29.85 -0.77
CA ASP A 1039 -40.61 -29.83 -1.16
C ASP A 1039 -40.83 -30.53 -2.52
N ASN A 1040 -39.79 -30.62 -3.36
CA ASN A 1040 -39.82 -31.29 -4.64
C ASN A 1040 -39.21 -32.71 -4.62
N GLY A 1041 -38.70 -33.20 -3.48
CA GLY A 1041 -38.08 -34.53 -3.35
C GLY A 1041 -36.86 -34.70 -4.26
N LEU A 1042 -35.99 -33.69 -4.32
CA LEU A 1042 -34.81 -33.66 -5.18
C LEU A 1042 -33.49 -33.85 -4.41
N GLU A 1043 -33.53 -34.19 -3.13
CA GLU A 1043 -32.38 -34.23 -2.22
C GLU A 1043 -31.30 -35.21 -2.74
N ASN A 1044 -31.73 -36.42 -3.09
CA ASN A 1044 -30.86 -37.49 -3.63
C ASN A 1044 -30.35 -37.23 -5.07
N HIS A 1045 -30.73 -36.10 -5.65
CA HIS A 1045 -30.51 -35.78 -7.05
C HIS A 1045 -29.65 -34.53 -7.27
N VAL A 1046 -29.33 -33.82 -6.20
CA VAL A 1046 -28.54 -32.60 -6.22
C VAL A 1046 -27.14 -32.90 -5.71
N HIS A 1047 -26.13 -32.68 -6.56
CA HIS A 1047 -24.73 -32.84 -6.18
C HIS A 1047 -24.40 -31.88 -5.02
N MET A 1048 -23.83 -32.41 -3.93
CA MET A 1048 -23.45 -31.66 -2.72
C MET A 1048 -24.61 -30.96 -1.98
N TYR A 1049 -25.81 -31.55 -2.03
CA TYR A 1049 -26.95 -31.11 -1.23
C TYR A 1049 -26.62 -30.98 0.27
N ASP A 1050 -25.97 -31.99 0.87
CA ASP A 1050 -25.57 -31.95 2.28
C ASP A 1050 -24.65 -30.76 2.59
N THR A 1051 -23.78 -30.38 1.65
CA THR A 1051 -22.93 -29.19 1.84
C THR A 1051 -23.72 -27.89 1.77
N MET A 1052 -24.74 -27.80 0.93
CA MET A 1052 -25.65 -26.64 0.94
C MET A 1052 -26.39 -26.54 2.29
N VAL A 1053 -26.83 -27.66 2.84
CA VAL A 1053 -27.43 -27.72 4.18
C VAL A 1053 -26.41 -27.31 5.26
N GLU A 1054 -25.17 -27.80 5.18
CA GLU A 1054 -24.11 -27.44 6.13
C GLU A 1054 -23.75 -25.95 6.07
N ALA A 1055 -23.56 -25.39 4.87
CA ALA A 1055 -23.27 -23.97 4.67
C ALA A 1055 -24.39 -23.08 5.21
N ARG A 1056 -25.66 -23.47 4.98
CA ARG A 1056 -26.83 -22.80 5.59
C ARG A 1056 -26.73 -22.78 7.12
N HIS A 1057 -26.43 -23.92 7.74
CA HIS A 1057 -26.28 -24.00 9.20
C HIS A 1057 -25.11 -23.15 9.71
N LYS A 1058 -23.97 -23.17 9.02
CA LYS A 1058 -22.80 -22.34 9.38
C LYS A 1058 -23.11 -20.85 9.28
N LEU A 1059 -23.76 -20.39 8.21
CA LEU A 1059 -24.18 -19.00 8.07
C LEU A 1059 -25.07 -18.57 9.24
N PHE A 1060 -26.07 -19.37 9.59
CA PHE A 1060 -27.01 -19.01 10.66
C PHE A 1060 -26.41 -19.10 12.07
N ASN A 1061 -25.85 -20.25 12.43
CA ASN A 1061 -25.40 -20.54 13.80
C ASN A 1061 -24.03 -19.93 14.11
N ASN A 1062 -23.14 -19.87 13.12
CA ASN A 1062 -21.76 -19.48 13.35
C ASN A 1062 -21.50 -18.02 12.98
N ILE A 1063 -22.28 -17.41 12.09
CA ILE A 1063 -22.07 -16.03 11.64
C ILE A 1063 -23.22 -15.11 12.10
N ILE A 1064 -24.43 -15.30 11.59
CA ILE A 1064 -25.56 -14.37 11.83
C ILE A 1064 -25.93 -14.29 13.31
N THR A 1065 -26.15 -15.43 13.96
CA THR A 1065 -26.60 -15.45 15.37
C THR A 1065 -25.59 -14.80 16.33
N PRO A 1066 -24.28 -15.10 16.26
CA PRO A 1066 -23.29 -14.42 17.11
C PRO A 1066 -23.20 -12.91 16.85
N LEU A 1067 -23.29 -12.46 15.59
CA LEU A 1067 -23.27 -11.03 15.25
C LEU A 1067 -24.49 -10.30 15.83
N LEU A 1068 -25.70 -10.84 15.63
CA LEU A 1068 -26.94 -10.26 16.16
C LEU A 1068 -26.98 -10.24 17.68
N ARG A 1069 -26.52 -11.32 18.34
CA ARG A 1069 -26.44 -11.37 19.80
C ARG A 1069 -25.53 -10.29 20.34
N THR A 1070 -24.33 -10.17 19.77
CA THR A 1070 -23.34 -9.15 20.18
C THR A 1070 -23.88 -7.74 19.94
N TYR A 1071 -24.55 -7.51 18.81
CA TYR A 1071 -25.23 -6.23 18.54
C TYR A 1071 -26.30 -5.91 19.59
N LYS A 1072 -27.19 -6.87 19.86
CA LYS A 1072 -28.31 -6.72 20.80
C LYS A 1072 -27.85 -6.43 22.22
N GLU A 1073 -26.80 -7.12 22.67
CA GLU A 1073 -26.28 -6.99 24.04
C GLU A 1073 -25.48 -5.70 24.23
N ARG A 1074 -24.66 -5.31 23.25
CA ARG A 1074 -23.71 -4.20 23.41
C ARG A 1074 -24.15 -2.86 22.82
N PHE A 1075 -24.80 -2.85 21.66
CA PHE A 1075 -24.99 -1.62 20.86
C PHE A 1075 -26.46 -1.17 20.76
N HIS A 1076 -27.39 -2.13 20.72
CA HIS A 1076 -28.82 -1.85 20.56
C HIS A 1076 -29.44 -0.92 21.62
N PRO A 1077 -29.11 -1.01 22.94
CA PRO A 1077 -29.65 -0.08 23.93
C PRO A 1077 -29.25 1.38 23.65
N GLN A 1078 -27.97 1.60 23.35
CA GLN A 1078 -27.40 2.92 23.09
C GLN A 1078 -27.91 3.52 21.78
N ASN A 1079 -27.94 2.75 20.70
CA ASN A 1079 -28.43 3.23 19.40
C ASN A 1079 -29.91 3.64 19.45
N ARG A 1080 -30.75 2.92 20.23
CA ARG A 1080 -32.14 3.31 20.47
C ARG A 1080 -32.26 4.62 21.26
N GLN A 1081 -31.38 4.84 22.23
CA GLN A 1081 -31.33 6.08 23.00
C GLN A 1081 -30.88 7.25 22.13
N LEU A 1082 -29.83 7.05 21.33
CA LEU A 1082 -29.29 8.03 20.40
C LEU A 1082 -30.37 8.50 19.41
N LYS A 1083 -31.14 7.59 18.81
CA LYS A 1083 -32.24 7.93 17.90
C LYS A 1083 -33.36 8.77 18.52
N LYS A 1084 -33.51 8.74 19.85
CA LYS A 1084 -34.51 9.54 20.60
C LYS A 1084 -33.92 10.83 21.18
N SER A 1085 -32.59 10.93 21.25
CA SER A 1085 -31.92 12.12 21.77
C SER A 1085 -32.04 13.28 20.79
N LYS A 1086 -31.82 14.50 21.30
CA LYS A 1086 -31.76 15.71 20.47
C LYS A 1086 -30.37 15.83 19.83
N GLU A 1087 -30.29 16.45 18.66
CA GLU A 1087 -29.02 16.69 17.97
C GLU A 1087 -28.12 17.62 18.80
N SER A 1088 -26.87 17.22 19.01
CA SER A 1088 -25.83 17.94 19.75
C SER A 1088 -24.47 17.76 19.08
N HIS A 1089 -23.50 18.63 19.40
CA HIS A 1089 -22.14 18.48 18.88
C HIS A 1089 -21.47 17.15 19.24
N TRP A 1090 -21.96 16.50 20.30
CA TRP A 1090 -21.44 15.23 20.77
C TRP A 1090 -21.96 14.04 19.96
N ASN A 1091 -23.26 14.01 19.66
CA ASN A 1091 -23.94 12.82 19.12
C ASN A 1091 -24.26 12.90 17.62
N VAL A 1092 -24.19 14.09 17.01
CA VAL A 1092 -24.54 14.33 15.60
C VAL A 1092 -23.78 13.40 14.63
N ASN A 1093 -22.52 13.11 14.94
CA ASN A 1093 -21.65 12.27 14.11
C ASN A 1093 -21.96 10.78 14.21
N PHE A 1094 -22.77 10.33 15.17
CA PHE A 1094 -23.10 8.91 15.39
C PHE A 1094 -24.45 8.51 14.82
N TYR A 1095 -25.34 9.49 14.53
CA TYR A 1095 -26.69 9.20 14.05
C TYR A 1095 -26.74 8.36 12.78
N PRO A 1096 -25.92 8.60 11.74
CA PRO A 1096 -26.03 7.81 10.52
C PRO A 1096 -25.82 6.32 10.76
N ASP A 1097 -24.74 5.98 11.44
CA ASP A 1097 -24.36 4.59 11.68
C ASP A 1097 -25.31 3.91 12.68
N ALA A 1098 -25.82 4.66 13.67
CA ALA A 1098 -26.83 4.15 14.59
C ALA A 1098 -28.18 3.88 13.91
N ILE A 1099 -28.61 4.75 12.98
CA ILE A 1099 -29.86 4.55 12.23
C ILE A 1099 -29.70 3.38 11.26
N PHE A 1100 -28.59 3.30 10.53
CA PHE A 1100 -28.27 2.17 9.66
C PHE A 1100 -28.33 0.85 10.44
N SER A 1101 -27.57 0.76 11.54
CA SER A 1101 -27.44 -0.47 12.32
C SER A 1101 -28.76 -0.92 12.92
N GLU A 1102 -29.54 0.01 13.50
CA GLU A 1102 -30.87 -0.30 14.02
C GLU A 1102 -31.84 -0.72 12.93
N THR A 1103 -31.75 -0.13 11.74
CA THR A 1103 -32.64 -0.46 10.61
C THR A 1103 -32.40 -1.90 10.16
N ILE A 1104 -31.13 -2.27 9.92
CA ILE A 1104 -30.76 -3.64 9.56
C ILE A 1104 -31.11 -4.63 10.68
N TYR A 1105 -30.78 -4.31 11.94
CA TYR A 1105 -31.12 -5.17 13.08
C TYR A 1105 -32.62 -5.45 13.15
N ASN A 1106 -33.47 -4.42 13.01
CA ASN A 1106 -34.92 -4.60 13.07
C ASN A 1106 -35.47 -5.45 11.90
N PHE A 1107 -34.86 -5.38 10.71
CA PHE A 1107 -35.23 -6.29 9.61
C PHE A 1107 -34.85 -7.73 9.92
N LEU A 1108 -33.63 -7.96 10.39
CA LEU A 1108 -33.12 -9.29 10.70
C LEU A 1108 -33.86 -9.92 11.89
N ASP A 1109 -34.11 -9.16 12.95
CA ASP A 1109 -34.82 -9.63 14.15
C ASP A 1109 -36.26 -10.04 13.80
N LYS A 1110 -36.97 -9.24 13.00
CA LYS A 1110 -38.32 -9.60 12.50
C LYS A 1110 -38.30 -10.84 11.59
N ALA A 1111 -37.29 -10.98 10.75
CA ALA A 1111 -37.22 -12.11 9.82
C ALA A 1111 -36.88 -13.43 10.53
N ILE A 1112 -36.14 -13.38 11.63
CA ILE A 1112 -35.69 -14.55 12.40
C ILE A 1112 -36.67 -14.89 13.53
N ASN A 1113 -37.27 -13.88 14.17
CA ASN A 1113 -38.25 -13.99 15.25
C ASN A 1113 -39.61 -13.37 14.83
N PRO A 1114 -40.33 -13.98 13.88
CA PRO A 1114 -41.58 -13.44 13.31
C PRO A 1114 -42.77 -13.39 14.27
#